data_AF-A0A8H3GIF5-F1
#
_entry.id   AF-A0A8H3GIF5-F1
#
_cell.length_a   1.000
_cell.length_b   1.000
_cell.length_c   1.000
_cell.angle_alpha   90.00
_cell.angle_beta   90.00
_cell.angle_gamma   90.00
#
_symmetry.space_group_name_H-M   'P 1'
#
loop_
_entity.id
_entity.type
_entity.pdbx_description
1 polymer ?
#
loop_
_entity_poly.entity_id
_entity_poly.type
_entity_poly.pdbx_seq_one_letter_code
_entity_poly.pdbx_strand_id
1 'polypeptide(L)'
;MRWRTLANVLLAGSVIAEQKPLESAHGDDSVEEHVFRKTIIDVLSADKDYTLLLQAVQRARLVPTLNRLNGSTLFAPTNAAIERYAESHPDSAWASLLESTPTNPHNELRQHVFYHLLNYTATPTTSKDLPAAPATYTHKTLHFPQAPEDRSGPPSHEPPNLPPWMPLPGGLLAGEPQRVRVTWRDDAAWVAVSEQGKNGVKVVKNDVEASNGRVVGIDDVISLPKNLADVIRHHPSLKTLSQYITPTIERTLTNTPHLTLFVPDDKAWDVLKPMEKLWLDSGYAEQDLMDIFARHATTGEKPHEESGFADDVRVGWSEYWGSESSFQSLTDSKLQLTTHSNGTTMVNDGIATVLQKDVYASNGVLHTLDSLLVPSGSPLFQATAEKWLLALNASVFVGMLREAGLDSYVNGTGKNKEWTILAPADDVLSDILQRRDLGLFGGIKEELRKLLRYHIIPGIIKPEDLLDGQLLGTELRPDSLKGNRMRLKVDVVSGKKGGDPKTRGQGGVGNGDLAFGGANVIAEPVRVDNTIIYLLSRPLNLPPDAMKAALDSLEHTTFTSLLFSSGLNVSRPATTLLVPVNEAFAARGLATKWLMMDDIDAQTGLKRVLMHHIIEGVVVGKDLWFEADANMATLDEGGNGNGKKKSWGTVEGSDVRVLKEGDSVLIEASGPDESPIPLTVLNTLTLTGALHEVSGVLWPRSVRVGIRELGLAADASTMLRLVQRAGFEGIWNGTGIPVESVVNVYPPLTPSAKWSNGWFGGSGNDGSKKPPAPKWTYTLLCPTDAAFARINLTRLLDDHEALVALVRQHIVPIPLAERDGGVGAKDSTSISWADWFLSRLIQPERGIENLLNGEYAQASPRARPHSNVVSTGATVPLEPDAETPLPLQSSTARFGTLQTSHSTYGDIVFAHTGDRGWAVTVKGAEEWAGVKAWGKTVGVTPGAASVYAGESPLTGGVVQIDRVLEPYSPSWWREWVPALGVGAAGVASIGMLFWGVVWVWKRDVQEATYEPANGDEDE
;
A
#
# COMPACT_ATOMS: atom_id res chain seq x y z
N MET A 1 -0.38 28.00 90.26
CA MET A 1 1.03 28.45 90.35
C MET A 1 1.16 29.63 89.38
N ARG A 2 0.82 30.86 89.79
CA ARG A 2 1.73 31.89 90.36
C ARG A 2 3.00 32.04 89.50
N TRP A 3 3.01 32.98 88.54
CA TRP A 3 3.47 34.38 88.66
C TRP A 3 4.96 34.48 89.06
N ARG A 4 5.75 35.19 88.23
CA ARG A 4 7.22 35.31 88.15
C ARG A 4 7.79 34.26 87.16
N THR A 5 8.11 34.59 85.92
CA THR A 5 9.07 35.62 85.49
C THR A 5 8.76 36.07 84.06
N LEU A 6 8.15 37.25 83.94
CA LEU A 6 7.79 37.92 82.69
C LEU A 6 8.52 39.28 82.64
N ALA A 7 9.84 39.27 82.83
CA ALA A 7 10.63 40.50 82.97
C ALA A 7 12.09 40.42 82.49
N ASN A 8 12.44 39.59 81.49
CA ASN A 8 13.76 39.62 80.82
C ASN A 8 13.65 39.30 79.31
N VAL A 9 12.76 40.00 78.61
CA VAL A 9 12.58 39.99 77.14
C VAL A 9 13.23 41.22 76.48
N LEU A 10 14.16 41.90 77.15
CA LEU A 10 14.92 43.02 76.57
C LEU A 10 16.38 42.92 77.02
N LEU A 11 17.23 42.26 76.21
CA LEU A 11 18.70 42.37 76.10
C LEU A 11 19.31 41.02 75.65
N ALA A 12 19.36 40.79 74.34
CA ALA A 12 20.24 39.82 73.71
C ALA A 12 20.66 40.37 72.34
N GLY A 13 21.35 41.51 72.36
CA GLY A 13 21.76 42.25 71.19
C GLY A 13 22.73 43.34 71.60
N SER A 14 23.97 42.95 71.89
CA SER A 14 25.18 43.80 71.94
C SER A 14 26.32 42.99 72.55
N VAL A 15 27.14 42.35 71.71
CA VAL A 15 28.52 42.06 72.10
C VAL A 15 29.36 43.20 71.56
N ILE A 16 29.45 44.24 72.39
CA ILE A 16 30.45 45.29 72.29
C ILE A 16 31.76 44.63 72.74
N ALA A 17 32.74 44.53 71.84
CA ALA A 17 34.11 44.22 72.25
C ALA A 17 34.65 45.46 72.99
N GLU A 18 34.69 45.35 74.32
CA GLU A 18 35.34 46.28 75.24
C GLU A 18 36.80 46.51 74.86
N GLN A 19 37.14 47.76 74.58
CA GLN A 19 38.51 48.25 74.69
C GLN A 19 38.89 48.31 76.18
N LYS A 20 40.01 47.67 76.54
CA LYS A 20 40.79 48.05 77.73
C LYS A 20 42.16 48.59 77.30
N PRO A 21 42.65 49.64 77.99
CA PRO A 21 43.76 50.47 77.54
C PRO A 21 45.09 49.78 77.85
N LEU A 22 46.07 49.95 76.95
CA LEU A 22 47.46 49.68 77.25
C LEU A 22 48.19 50.99 77.54
N GLU A 23 48.84 50.96 78.69
CA GLU A 23 49.51 51.98 79.46
C GLU A 23 50.79 52.48 78.78
N SER A 24 51.10 53.75 79.00
CA SER A 24 52.22 54.48 78.43
C SER A 24 53.59 53.96 78.88
N ALA A 25 54.58 53.95 77.98
CA ALA A 25 55.97 54.18 78.37
C ALA A 25 56.80 54.83 77.25
N HIS A 26 57.19 56.07 77.56
CA HIS A 26 58.42 56.78 77.16
C HIS A 26 58.50 57.36 75.74
N GLY A 27 58.74 58.67 75.73
CA GLY A 27 58.73 59.49 74.54
C GLY A 27 59.97 59.32 73.69
N ASP A 28 59.79 59.63 72.42
CA ASP A 28 60.82 60.27 71.63
C ASP A 28 60.13 61.37 70.80
N ASP A 29 60.59 62.60 71.00
CA ASP A 29 60.12 63.78 70.29
C ASP A 29 60.56 63.66 68.83
N SER A 30 59.64 63.29 67.93
CA SER A 30 59.81 63.57 66.50
C SER A 30 58.47 63.94 65.87
N VAL A 31 58.31 65.26 65.74
CA VAL A 31 57.49 66.01 64.78
C VAL A 31 56.44 65.19 64.03
N GLU A 32 55.16 65.44 64.36
CA GLU A 32 53.99 64.98 63.62
C GLU A 32 54.13 65.28 62.12
N GLU A 33 54.43 64.25 61.33
CA GLU A 33 54.18 64.28 59.90
C GLU A 33 52.67 64.19 59.72
N HIS A 34 52.02 65.31 59.39
CA HIS A 34 50.64 65.32 58.91
C HIS A 34 50.54 64.36 57.70
N VAL A 35 50.11 63.12 57.94
CA VAL A 35 49.80 62.17 56.89
C VAL A 35 48.64 62.76 56.10
N PHE A 36 48.95 63.39 54.97
CA PHE A 36 47.96 63.76 53.97
C PHE A 36 47.20 62.49 53.59
N ARG A 37 45.94 62.42 54.02
CA ARG A 37 45.02 61.33 53.74
C ARG A 37 44.70 61.28 52.24
N LYS A 38 45.55 60.62 51.46
CA LYS A 38 45.39 60.45 49.99
C LYS A 38 44.07 59.77 49.67
N THR A 39 43.20 60.43 48.93
CA THR A 39 41.94 59.86 48.42
C THR A 39 42.22 58.85 47.29
N ILE A 40 41.22 58.06 46.88
CA ILE A 40 41.31 57.15 45.73
C ILE A 40 41.79 57.92 44.48
N ILE A 41 41.33 59.15 44.27
CA ILE A 41 41.76 59.99 43.13
C ILE A 41 43.24 60.39 43.28
N ASP A 42 43.71 60.68 44.50
CA ASP A 42 45.12 60.99 44.75
C ASP A 42 46.00 59.75 44.54
N VAL A 43 45.50 58.56 44.89
CA VAL A 43 46.18 57.28 44.62
C VAL A 43 46.26 57.00 43.12
N LEU A 44 45.15 57.16 42.38
CA LEU A 44 45.13 56.95 40.93
C LEU A 44 46.00 57.96 40.17
N SER A 45 46.04 59.22 40.60
CA SER A 45 46.87 60.26 39.96
C SER A 45 48.36 60.16 40.28
N ALA A 46 48.72 59.53 41.41
CA ALA A 46 50.12 59.29 41.78
C ALA A 46 50.78 58.16 40.98
N ASP A 47 50.00 57.22 40.43
CA ASP A 47 50.49 56.05 39.69
C ASP A 47 50.35 56.25 38.18
N LYS A 48 51.45 56.07 37.44
CA LYS A 48 51.50 56.27 35.99
C LYS A 48 50.67 55.24 35.21
N ASP A 49 50.36 54.10 35.81
CA ASP A 49 49.62 53.03 35.13
C ASP A 49 48.09 53.21 35.17
N TYR A 50 47.57 54.29 35.79
CA TYR A 50 46.13 54.55 35.87
C TYR A 50 45.70 55.85 35.17
N THR A 51 46.53 56.42 34.31
CA THR A 51 46.22 57.68 33.59
C THR A 51 44.97 57.56 32.71
N LEU A 52 44.80 56.43 32.00
CA LEU A 52 43.62 56.18 31.16
C LEU A 52 42.36 55.96 32.00
N LEU A 53 42.47 55.28 33.15
CA LEU A 53 41.36 55.11 34.08
C LEU A 53 40.94 56.45 34.71
N LEU A 54 41.90 57.31 35.07
CA LEU A 54 41.63 58.65 35.58
C LEU A 54 40.92 59.50 34.52
N GLN A 55 41.34 59.43 33.27
CA GLN A 55 40.67 60.08 32.15
C GLN A 55 39.23 59.53 31.97
N ALA A 56 39.03 58.22 32.13
CA ALA A 56 37.70 57.60 32.08
C ALA A 56 36.78 58.12 33.20
N VAL A 57 37.27 58.17 34.44
CA VAL A 57 36.55 58.69 35.61
C VAL A 57 36.19 60.17 35.43
N GLN A 58 37.11 60.97 34.89
CA GLN A 58 36.89 62.39 34.57
C GLN A 58 35.81 62.55 33.48
N ARG A 59 35.91 61.79 32.38
CA ARG A 59 34.92 61.80 31.29
C ARG A 59 33.55 61.32 31.77
N ALA A 60 33.48 60.31 32.62
CA ALA A 60 32.23 59.82 33.22
C ALA A 60 31.64 60.78 34.29
N ARG A 61 32.37 61.84 34.66
CA ARG A 61 32.05 62.81 35.73
C ARG A 61 31.87 62.17 37.11
N LEU A 62 32.68 61.15 37.41
CA LEU A 62 32.58 60.36 38.65
C LEU A 62 33.53 60.82 39.77
N VAL A 63 34.38 61.83 39.54
CA VAL A 63 35.29 62.37 40.57
C VAL A 63 34.55 62.79 41.86
N PRO A 64 33.42 63.53 41.81
CA PRO A 64 32.69 63.88 43.02
C PRO A 64 32.09 62.67 43.73
N THR A 65 31.71 61.63 42.99
CA THR A 65 31.15 60.39 43.53
C THR A 65 32.20 59.61 44.29
N LEU A 66 33.37 59.37 43.68
CA LEU A 66 34.47 58.65 44.33
C LEU A 66 34.93 59.34 45.62
N ASN A 67 35.02 60.67 45.63
CA ASN A 67 35.40 61.43 46.83
C ASN A 67 34.34 61.40 47.95
N ARG A 68 33.08 61.11 47.63
CA ARG A 68 31.97 61.00 48.60
C ARG A 68 31.80 59.59 49.16
N LEU A 69 32.20 58.55 48.41
CA LEU A 69 32.19 57.19 48.92
C LEU A 69 33.16 57.08 50.09
N ASN A 70 32.78 56.36 51.14
CA ASN A 70 33.64 56.11 52.28
C ASN A 70 33.81 54.60 52.46
N GLY A 71 35.06 54.14 52.52
CA GLY A 71 35.39 52.73 52.59
C GLY A 71 35.02 51.94 51.33
N SER A 72 35.23 52.47 50.11
CA SER A 72 34.93 51.75 48.87
C SER A 72 36.08 50.86 48.39
N THR A 73 35.83 49.91 47.48
CA THR A 73 36.89 49.19 46.75
C THR A 73 36.74 49.47 45.26
N LEU A 74 37.81 49.92 44.62
CA LEU A 74 37.90 50.10 43.17
C LEU A 74 38.82 49.03 42.57
N PHE A 75 38.27 48.18 41.72
CA PHE A 75 39.06 47.33 40.83
C PHE A 75 39.56 48.18 39.66
N ALA A 76 40.82 48.61 39.71
CA ALA A 76 41.39 49.58 38.79
C ALA A 76 42.12 48.88 37.62
N PRO A 77 41.59 48.89 36.39
CA PRO A 77 42.33 48.40 35.24
C PRO A 77 43.53 49.29 34.95
N THR A 78 44.68 48.65 34.68
CA THR A 78 45.89 49.36 34.26
C THR A 78 45.75 49.95 32.85
N ASN A 79 46.63 50.87 32.45
CA ASN A 79 46.62 51.42 31.09
C ASN A 79 46.72 50.31 30.02
N ALA A 80 47.63 49.35 30.22
CA ALA A 80 47.78 48.20 29.33
C ALA A 80 46.53 47.32 29.26
N ALA A 81 45.79 47.20 30.37
CA ALA A 81 44.50 46.50 30.40
C ALA A 81 43.44 47.23 29.55
N ILE A 82 43.33 48.55 29.69
CA ILE A 82 42.37 49.36 28.93
C ILE A 82 42.70 49.34 27.43
N GLU A 83 43.98 49.45 27.05
CA GLU A 83 44.43 49.38 25.66
C GLU A 83 44.08 48.03 25.03
N ARG A 84 44.43 46.91 25.69
CA ARG A 84 44.08 45.56 25.22
C ARG A 84 42.57 45.34 25.11
N TYR A 85 41.81 45.84 26.07
CA TYR A 85 40.35 45.74 26.03
C TYR A 85 39.75 46.55 24.87
N ALA A 86 40.25 47.77 24.65
CA ALA A 86 39.79 48.63 23.55
C ALA A 86 40.11 48.04 22.17
N GLU A 87 41.29 47.42 22.00
CA GLU A 87 41.65 46.72 20.75
C GLU A 87 40.74 45.52 20.46
N SER A 88 40.39 44.76 21.51
CA SER A 88 39.49 43.60 21.37
C SER A 88 38.02 43.96 21.26
N HIS A 89 37.61 45.15 21.72
CA HIS A 89 36.23 45.64 21.72
C HIS A 89 36.15 47.08 21.18
N PRO A 90 36.29 47.27 19.85
CA PRO A 90 36.36 48.60 19.23
C PRO A 90 35.07 49.42 19.43
N ASP A 91 33.93 48.76 19.56
CA ASP A 91 32.63 49.43 19.77
C ASP A 91 32.36 49.79 21.24
N SER A 92 33.31 49.51 22.16
CA SER A 92 33.10 49.73 23.60
C SER A 92 33.28 51.19 24.02
N ALA A 93 32.62 51.58 25.12
CA ALA A 93 32.83 52.89 25.74
C ALA A 93 34.30 53.16 26.11
N TRP A 94 35.09 52.12 26.37
CA TRP A 94 36.53 52.24 26.67
C TRP A 94 37.35 52.58 25.42
N ALA A 95 37.01 52.04 24.25
CA ALA A 95 37.68 52.38 22.99
C ALA A 95 37.46 53.86 22.62
N SER A 96 36.28 54.41 22.92
CA SER A 96 35.97 55.83 22.71
C SER A 96 36.88 56.80 23.49
N LEU A 97 37.61 56.33 24.52
CA LEU A 97 38.59 57.13 25.26
C LEU A 97 39.88 57.36 24.47
N LEU A 98 40.20 56.44 23.55
CA LEU A 98 41.41 56.47 22.73
C LEU A 98 41.19 57.20 21.39
N GLU A 99 39.93 57.41 20.99
CA GLU A 99 39.56 58.12 19.77
C GLU A 99 39.56 59.65 19.94
N SER A 100 39.97 60.37 18.88
CA SER A 100 40.04 61.84 18.86
C SER A 100 38.69 62.55 18.68
N THR A 101 37.62 61.82 18.32
CA THR A 101 36.27 62.37 18.10
C THR A 101 35.33 61.95 19.23
N PRO A 102 34.81 62.89 20.03
CA PRO A 102 33.96 62.54 21.17
C PRO A 102 32.55 62.17 20.69
N THR A 103 32.26 60.88 20.58
CA THR A 103 30.90 60.38 20.78
C THR A 103 30.52 60.58 22.26
N ASN A 104 29.22 60.62 22.58
CA ASN A 104 28.71 61.00 23.89
C ASN A 104 28.34 59.80 24.80
N PRO A 105 29.18 58.76 25.07
CA PRO A 105 28.79 57.64 25.93
C PRO A 105 29.08 57.92 27.41
N HIS A 106 28.76 59.11 27.92
CA HIS A 106 28.97 59.44 29.35
C HIS A 106 28.21 58.48 30.27
N ASN A 107 27.04 57.98 29.85
CA ASN A 107 26.24 57.04 30.64
C ASN A 107 26.87 55.63 30.61
N GLU A 108 27.19 55.11 29.42
CA GLU A 108 27.74 53.76 29.26
C GLU A 108 29.10 53.58 29.97
N LEU A 109 30.02 54.53 29.81
CA LEU A 109 31.29 54.51 30.53
C LEU A 109 31.09 54.55 32.05
N ARG A 110 30.08 55.31 32.51
CA ARG A 110 29.72 55.38 33.94
C ARG A 110 29.25 54.02 34.46
N GLN A 111 28.43 53.30 33.68
CA GLN A 111 27.98 51.95 34.04
C GLN A 111 29.15 50.97 34.16
N HIS A 112 30.10 51.01 33.22
CA HIS A 112 31.32 50.21 33.30
C HIS A 112 32.14 50.52 34.55
N VAL A 113 32.39 51.81 34.87
CA VAL A 113 33.16 52.19 36.06
C VAL A 113 32.42 51.79 37.35
N PHE A 114 31.08 51.93 37.40
CA PHE A 114 30.29 51.47 38.54
C PHE A 114 30.38 49.94 38.74
N TYR A 115 30.57 49.16 37.69
CA TYR A 115 30.73 47.70 37.81
C TYR A 115 32.07 47.31 38.43
N HIS A 116 33.08 48.20 38.35
CA HIS A 116 34.38 48.02 39.00
C HIS A 116 34.41 48.52 40.46
N LEU A 117 33.31 49.10 40.96
CA LEU A 117 33.25 49.72 42.28
C LEU A 117 32.39 48.93 43.25
N LEU A 118 32.86 48.80 44.49
CA LEU A 118 32.13 48.29 45.64
C LEU A 118 31.93 49.41 46.66
N ASN A 119 30.79 49.43 47.35
CA ASN A 119 30.49 50.43 48.38
C ASN A 119 31.09 50.11 49.77
N TYR A 120 31.96 49.11 49.84
CA TYR A 120 32.62 48.66 51.06
C TYR A 120 34.02 48.15 50.72
N THR A 121 34.90 48.10 51.72
CA THR A 121 36.26 47.59 51.57
C THR A 121 36.21 46.07 51.54
N ALA A 122 36.42 45.47 50.38
CA ALA A 122 36.38 44.01 50.22
C ALA A 122 37.62 43.34 50.84
N THR A 123 37.37 42.41 51.75
CA THR A 123 38.33 41.41 52.24
C THR A 123 37.88 40.02 51.78
N PRO A 124 38.79 39.11 51.36
CA PRO A 124 40.23 39.27 51.17
C PRO A 124 40.60 39.52 49.70
N THR A 125 41.28 40.65 49.43
CA THR A 125 41.80 40.98 48.09
C THR A 125 43.30 40.68 47.96
N THR A 126 43.92 40.15 49.02
CA THR A 126 45.36 39.97 49.21
C THR A 126 45.71 38.63 49.84
N SER A 127 46.91 38.09 49.52
CA SER A 127 47.42 36.82 50.05
C SER A 127 47.51 36.76 51.59
N LYS A 128 47.63 37.91 52.26
CA LYS A 128 47.74 38.00 53.73
C LYS A 128 46.42 37.77 54.49
N ASP A 129 45.29 37.96 53.82
CA ASP A 129 43.96 37.95 54.46
C ASP A 129 43.15 36.69 54.10
N LEU A 130 43.82 35.71 53.47
CA LEU A 130 43.16 34.62 52.77
C LEU A 130 42.80 33.43 53.67
N PRO A 131 41.65 32.77 53.47
CA PRO A 131 41.34 31.52 54.15
C PRO A 131 42.18 30.37 53.60
N ALA A 132 42.37 29.32 54.41
CA ALA A 132 43.18 28.15 54.08
C ALA A 132 42.64 27.28 52.91
N ALA A 133 41.47 27.58 52.36
CA ALA A 133 40.85 26.85 51.25
C ALA A 133 40.39 27.82 50.14
N PRO A 134 40.47 27.42 48.86
CA PRO A 134 39.99 28.24 47.74
C PRO A 134 38.47 28.42 47.86
N ALA A 135 38.05 29.61 48.24
CA ALA A 135 36.65 30.01 48.32
C ALA A 135 36.37 31.13 47.32
N THR A 136 35.20 31.06 46.67
CA THR A 136 34.73 32.11 45.78
C THR A 136 33.77 33.02 46.55
N TYR A 137 34.09 34.31 46.58
CA TYR A 137 33.34 35.34 47.27
C TYR A 137 32.51 36.16 46.29
N THR A 138 31.24 36.38 46.62
CA THR A 138 30.33 37.21 45.82
C THR A 138 30.25 38.61 46.42
N HIS A 139 30.53 39.64 45.61
CA HIS A 139 30.45 41.04 46.00
C HIS A 139 29.37 41.77 45.19
N LYS A 140 28.66 42.68 45.86
CA LYS A 140 27.64 43.57 45.26
C LYS A 140 28.33 44.85 44.77
N THR A 141 28.23 45.13 43.48
CA THR A 141 28.86 46.31 42.86
C THR A 141 27.99 47.56 43.04
N LEU A 142 28.45 48.70 42.51
CA LEU A 142 27.64 49.92 42.40
C LEU A 142 26.91 50.04 41.05
N HIS A 143 26.99 49.02 40.18
CA HIS A 143 26.30 49.01 38.89
C HIS A 143 24.88 48.44 39.02
N PHE A 144 23.89 49.23 38.58
CA PHE A 144 22.50 48.81 38.44
C PHE A 144 22.17 48.76 36.95
N PRO A 145 22.01 47.57 36.35
CA PRO A 145 21.74 47.45 34.92
C PRO A 145 20.46 48.18 34.52
N GLN A 146 20.54 48.99 33.46
CA GLN A 146 19.41 49.74 32.92
C GLN A 146 18.94 49.13 31.61
N ALA A 147 17.66 49.28 31.27
CA ALA A 147 17.18 48.97 29.93
C ALA A 147 17.95 49.82 28.91
N PRO A 148 18.28 49.30 27.72
CA PRO A 148 18.80 50.13 26.65
C PRO A 148 17.80 51.27 26.41
N GLU A 149 18.20 52.52 26.66
CA GLU A 149 17.38 53.67 26.28
C GLU A 149 17.13 53.59 24.77
N ASP A 150 15.88 53.81 24.35
CA ASP A 150 15.51 53.88 22.94
C ASP A 150 16.38 54.99 22.30
N ARG A 151 17.44 54.58 21.59
CA ARG A 151 18.52 55.46 21.07
C ARG A 151 18.02 56.45 20.00
N SER A 152 16.71 56.55 19.81
CA SER A 152 16.00 57.30 18.77
C SER A 152 15.45 58.66 19.25
N GLY A 153 15.40 58.92 20.56
CA GLY A 153 14.89 60.18 21.11
C GLY A 153 15.96 61.26 21.28
N PRO A 154 15.67 62.55 21.01
CA PRO A 154 16.55 63.64 21.45
C PRO A 154 16.67 63.62 22.99
N PRO A 155 17.84 63.98 23.55
CA PRO A 155 18.03 63.98 25.01
C PRO A 155 16.95 64.85 25.66
N SER A 156 16.34 64.32 26.73
CA SER A 156 15.32 65.07 27.48
C SER A 156 15.87 66.44 27.90
N HIS A 157 15.09 67.49 27.66
CA HIS A 157 15.38 68.84 28.15
C HIS A 157 15.04 69.03 29.63
N GLU A 158 14.44 68.03 30.28
CA GLU A 158 14.17 68.06 31.71
C GLU A 158 15.44 67.73 32.50
N PRO A 159 15.83 68.55 33.50
CA PRO A 159 16.93 68.21 34.39
C PRO A 159 16.59 66.91 35.14
N PRO A 160 17.52 65.94 35.24
CA PRO A 160 17.24 64.68 35.93
C PRO A 160 16.87 64.95 37.39
N ASN A 161 15.82 64.28 37.88
CA ASN A 161 15.28 64.42 39.25
C ASN A 161 16.30 64.11 40.36
N LEU A 162 17.41 63.47 40.01
CA LEU A 162 18.53 63.11 40.89
C LEU A 162 19.85 63.53 40.24
N PRO A 163 20.88 63.85 41.03
CA PRO A 163 22.20 64.19 40.49
C PRO A 163 22.74 63.05 39.61
N PRO A 164 23.20 63.34 38.37
CA PRO A 164 23.57 62.34 37.36
C PRO A 164 24.79 61.45 37.72
N TRP A 165 25.40 61.65 38.89
CA TRP A 165 26.62 60.99 39.33
C TRP A 165 26.39 59.94 40.44
N MET A 166 25.15 59.70 40.88
CA MET A 166 24.81 58.69 41.88
C MET A 166 24.17 57.45 41.21
N PRO A 167 24.53 56.21 41.59
CA PRO A 167 23.86 55.03 41.09
C PRO A 167 22.38 55.06 41.51
N LEU A 168 21.47 54.85 40.57
CA LEU A 168 20.03 54.87 40.81
C LEU A 168 19.59 53.45 41.23
N PRO A 169 19.06 53.26 42.46
CA PRO A 169 18.38 52.02 42.80
C PRO A 169 17.12 51.91 41.93
N GLY A 170 17.17 51.02 40.94
CA GLY A 170 16.18 50.90 39.88
C GLY A 170 16.86 50.35 38.63
N GLY A 171 16.25 49.36 37.97
CA GLY A 171 16.91 48.68 36.86
C GLY A 171 16.35 47.30 36.58
N LEU A 172 17.02 46.58 35.69
CA LEU A 172 16.59 45.26 35.20
C LEU A 172 16.77 44.14 36.23
N LEU A 173 17.30 44.41 37.43
CA LEU A 173 17.51 43.43 38.51
C LEU A 173 16.68 43.74 39.77
N ALA A 174 15.46 44.27 39.60
CA ALA A 174 14.52 44.57 40.70
C ALA A 174 15.12 45.47 41.80
N GLY A 175 15.90 46.48 41.41
CA GLY A 175 16.54 47.41 42.35
C GLY A 175 17.76 46.86 43.07
N GLU A 176 18.21 45.64 42.75
CA GLU A 176 19.48 45.09 43.23
C GLU A 176 20.65 45.46 42.29
N PRO A 177 21.87 45.67 42.84
CA PRO A 177 23.06 45.87 42.02
C PRO A 177 23.54 44.56 41.39
N GLN A 178 24.26 44.68 40.28
CA GLN A 178 24.96 43.58 39.65
C GLN A 178 26.10 43.06 40.55
N ARG A 179 26.44 41.79 40.38
CA ARG A 179 27.40 41.07 41.22
C ARG A 179 28.70 40.77 40.49
N VAL A 180 29.76 40.61 41.26
CA VAL A 180 31.07 40.16 40.79
C VAL A 180 31.60 39.11 41.75
N ARG A 181 32.27 38.08 41.21
CA ARG A 181 32.91 37.03 42.02
C ARG A 181 34.41 37.26 42.10
N VAL A 182 34.98 36.99 43.27
CA VAL A 182 36.42 36.98 43.48
C VAL A 182 36.82 35.60 43.98
N THR A 183 37.82 34.99 43.37
CA THR A 183 38.40 33.72 43.83
C THR A 183 39.91 33.85 43.93
N TRP A 184 40.51 32.98 44.72
CA TRP A 184 41.96 32.90 44.82
C TRP A 184 42.45 31.61 44.17
N ARG A 185 43.35 31.74 43.19
CA ARG A 185 44.03 30.62 42.53
C ARG A 185 45.41 31.05 42.05
N ASP A 186 46.35 30.11 42.04
CA ASP A 186 47.72 30.33 41.54
C ASP A 186 48.43 31.53 42.21
N ASP A 187 48.34 31.62 43.54
CA ASP A 187 48.91 32.69 44.38
C ASP A 187 48.48 34.12 44.01
N ALA A 188 47.34 34.27 43.33
CA ALA A 188 46.76 35.55 42.97
C ALA A 188 45.23 35.57 43.14
N ALA A 189 44.68 36.76 43.38
CA ALA A 189 43.25 37.00 43.33
C ALA A 189 42.81 37.16 41.87
N TRP A 190 41.64 36.60 41.55
CA TRP A 190 40.98 36.73 40.26
C TRP A 190 39.58 37.29 40.47
N VAL A 191 39.28 38.38 39.79
CA VAL A 191 38.01 39.12 39.89
C VAL A 191 37.14 38.80 38.66
N ALA A 192 35.82 38.89 38.80
CA ALA A 192 34.85 38.59 37.75
C ALA A 192 34.98 37.16 37.18
N VAL A 193 35.23 36.20 38.07
CA VAL A 193 35.29 34.78 37.72
C VAL A 193 33.90 34.22 37.46
N SER A 194 33.82 33.13 36.69
CA SER A 194 32.57 32.40 36.47
C SER A 194 32.05 31.75 37.76
N GLU A 195 30.85 31.21 37.71
CA GLU A 195 30.22 30.38 38.76
C GLU A 195 31.11 29.21 39.23
N GLN A 196 31.95 28.65 38.35
CA GLN A 196 32.93 27.61 38.68
C GLN A 196 34.27 28.16 39.20
N GLY A 197 34.43 29.48 39.37
CA GLY A 197 35.70 30.11 39.72
C GLY A 197 36.74 30.09 38.59
N LYS A 198 36.30 29.84 37.35
CA LYS A 198 37.14 29.84 36.13
C LYS A 198 37.05 31.18 35.42
N ASN A 199 37.93 31.42 34.45
CA ASN A 199 38.05 32.71 33.74
C ASN A 199 38.28 33.87 34.72
N GLY A 200 37.92 35.10 34.34
CA GLY A 200 38.08 36.30 35.15
C GLY A 200 39.39 37.05 34.89
N VAL A 201 39.54 38.15 35.61
CA VAL A 201 40.64 39.11 35.49
C VAL A 201 41.60 38.97 36.66
N LYS A 202 42.89 38.79 36.37
CA LYS A 202 43.94 38.64 37.39
C LYS A 202 44.22 39.98 38.07
N VAL A 203 44.39 39.96 39.39
CA VAL A 203 44.96 41.09 40.15
C VAL A 203 46.48 41.08 39.97
N VAL A 204 47.03 42.19 39.45
CA VAL A 204 48.46 42.30 39.07
C VAL A 204 49.24 43.28 39.93
N LYS A 205 48.56 44.17 40.65
CA LYS A 205 49.18 45.10 41.59
C LYS A 205 48.69 44.84 43.00
N ASN A 206 49.57 45.11 43.97
CA ASN A 206 49.19 45.12 45.37
C ASN A 206 48.10 46.17 45.61
N ASP A 207 47.26 45.88 46.57
CA ASP A 207 46.24 46.78 47.08
C ASP A 207 46.86 48.03 47.70
N VAL A 208 46.34 49.20 47.32
CA VAL A 208 46.75 50.48 47.90
C VAL A 208 45.61 51.04 48.73
N GLU A 209 45.89 51.33 50.00
CA GLU A 209 44.94 51.95 50.91
C GLU A 209 44.84 53.47 50.65
N ALA A 210 43.61 53.95 50.55
CA ALA A 210 43.26 55.35 50.41
C ALA A 210 42.36 55.78 51.58
N SER A 211 42.29 57.08 51.83
CA SER A 211 41.51 57.64 52.94
C SER A 211 40.00 57.40 52.86
N ASN A 212 39.50 57.09 51.67
CA ASN A 212 38.10 56.84 51.36
C ASN A 212 37.85 55.46 50.71
N GLY A 213 38.84 54.55 50.74
CA GLY A 213 38.69 53.19 50.23
C GLY A 213 40.00 52.50 49.85
N ARG A 214 39.94 51.52 48.94
CA ARG A 214 41.10 50.75 48.45
C ARG A 214 41.10 50.67 46.93
N VAL A 215 42.29 50.68 46.34
CA VAL A 215 42.52 50.49 44.91
C VAL A 215 43.21 49.15 44.68
N VAL A 216 42.60 48.29 43.87
CA VAL A 216 43.12 46.95 43.53
C VAL A 216 43.40 46.91 42.03
N GLY A 217 44.67 46.83 41.64
CA GLY A 217 45.05 46.89 40.23
C GLY A 217 44.85 45.57 39.48
N ILE A 218 44.09 45.61 38.39
CA ILE A 218 43.71 44.43 37.59
C ILE A 218 44.30 44.46 36.18
N ASP A 219 44.48 43.26 35.62
CA ASP A 219 45.13 43.01 34.32
C ASP A 219 44.20 43.15 33.10
N ASP A 220 42.92 43.43 33.30
CA ASP A 220 41.96 43.59 32.21
C ASP A 220 40.78 44.44 32.68
N VAL A 221 39.94 44.93 31.77
CA VAL A 221 38.69 45.59 32.10
C VAL A 221 37.62 44.53 32.37
N ILE A 222 36.88 44.68 33.46
CA ILE A 222 35.74 43.82 33.78
C ILE A 222 34.58 44.16 32.82
N SER A 223 34.23 43.22 31.96
CA SER A 223 33.11 43.35 31.01
C SER A 223 31.76 43.25 31.70
N LEU A 224 30.79 44.10 31.30
CA LEU A 224 29.42 44.02 31.78
C LEU A 224 28.76 42.68 31.37
N PRO A 225 27.97 42.03 32.24
CA PRO A 225 27.21 40.84 31.87
C PRO A 225 26.25 41.12 30.71
N LYS A 226 26.14 40.19 29.76
CA LYS A 226 25.17 40.27 28.65
C LYS A 226 23.75 39.95 29.14
N ASN A 227 22.73 40.19 28.31
CA ASN A 227 21.35 39.77 28.63
C ASN A 227 21.22 38.24 28.63
N LEU A 228 20.11 37.72 29.18
CA LEU A 228 19.88 36.27 29.32
C LEU A 228 19.88 35.52 27.98
N ALA A 229 19.36 36.12 26.89
CA ALA A 229 19.35 35.49 25.58
C ALA A 229 20.79 35.25 25.07
N ASP A 230 21.64 36.27 25.18
CA ASP A 230 23.05 36.18 24.81
C ASP A 230 23.84 35.24 25.71
N VAL A 231 23.53 35.22 27.01
CA VAL A 231 24.14 34.26 27.95
C VAL A 231 23.81 32.83 27.51
N ILE A 232 22.55 32.50 27.23
CA ILE A 232 22.15 31.15 26.82
C ILE A 232 22.83 30.73 25.51
N ARG A 233 22.89 31.62 24.51
CA ARG A 233 23.52 31.34 23.20
C ARG A 233 25.00 30.98 23.27
N HIS A 234 25.73 31.57 24.21
CA HIS A 234 27.18 31.35 24.35
C HIS A 234 27.53 30.35 25.47
N HIS A 235 26.52 29.84 26.19
CA HIS A 235 26.77 28.93 27.30
C HIS A 235 27.13 27.52 26.79
N PRO A 236 28.21 26.90 27.29
CA PRO A 236 28.72 25.65 26.74
C PRO A 236 27.80 24.43 26.95
N SER A 237 26.89 24.49 27.93
CA SER A 237 25.99 23.40 28.30
C SER A 237 24.51 23.63 27.96
N LEU A 238 24.19 24.69 27.19
CA LEU A 238 22.82 25.05 26.80
C LEU A 238 22.65 25.11 25.28
N LYS A 239 23.46 24.34 24.54
CA LYS A 239 23.42 24.29 23.08
C LYS A 239 22.06 23.80 22.58
N THR A 240 21.49 22.78 23.22
CA THR A 240 20.18 22.24 22.86
C THR A 240 19.09 23.28 23.08
N LEU A 241 19.06 23.94 24.24
CA LEU A 241 18.11 25.01 24.50
C LEU A 241 18.26 26.16 23.49
N SER A 242 19.49 26.52 23.11
CA SER A 242 19.75 27.60 22.15
C SER A 242 19.14 27.34 20.76
N GLN A 243 18.99 26.07 20.36
CA GLN A 243 18.35 25.68 19.09
C GLN A 243 16.84 25.91 19.12
N TYR A 244 16.23 25.80 20.29
CA TYR A 244 14.78 25.94 20.48
C TYR A 244 14.33 27.34 20.89
N ILE A 245 15.23 28.33 20.93
CA ILE A 245 14.86 29.72 21.16
C ILE A 245 14.11 30.25 19.94
N THR A 246 12.78 30.37 20.06
CA THR A 246 11.94 31.04 19.07
C THR A 246 12.06 32.57 19.19
N PRO A 247 11.68 33.35 18.16
CA PRO A 247 11.70 34.82 18.24
C PRO A 247 10.88 35.37 19.42
N THR A 248 9.79 34.68 19.78
CA THR A 248 8.94 35.01 20.92
C THR A 248 9.67 34.80 22.26
N ILE A 249 10.36 33.66 22.41
CA ILE A 249 11.17 33.36 23.60
C ILE A 249 12.35 34.33 23.70
N GLU A 250 13.05 34.60 22.59
CA GLU A 250 14.14 35.57 22.55
C GLU A 250 13.72 36.96 23.00
N ARG A 251 12.58 37.45 22.51
CA ARG A 251 12.03 38.74 22.92
C ARG A 251 11.76 38.78 24.41
N THR A 252 11.28 37.68 24.98
CA THR A 252 11.01 37.54 26.42
C THR A 252 12.30 37.52 27.22
N LEU A 253 13.28 36.72 26.80
CA LEU A 253 14.61 36.62 27.42
C LEU A 253 15.38 37.94 27.42
N THR A 254 15.16 38.80 26.40
CA THR A 254 15.89 40.06 26.26
C THR A 254 15.22 41.20 27.02
N ASN A 255 13.88 41.28 26.98
CA ASN A 255 13.14 42.46 27.44
C ASN A 255 12.51 42.31 28.82
N THR A 256 12.37 41.09 29.34
CA THR A 256 11.80 40.88 30.67
C THR A 256 12.85 41.18 31.75
N PRO A 257 12.61 42.17 32.63
CA PRO A 257 13.49 42.44 33.77
C PRO A 257 13.33 41.37 34.86
N HIS A 258 14.31 41.30 35.75
CA HIS A 258 14.36 40.50 36.98
C HIS A 258 14.04 39.01 36.80
N LEU A 259 14.31 38.48 35.61
CA LEU A 259 13.98 37.11 35.25
C LEU A 259 14.96 36.14 35.92
N THR A 260 14.43 35.15 36.61
CA THR A 260 15.18 34.03 37.19
C THR A 260 14.87 32.78 36.38
N LEU A 261 15.90 32.22 35.76
CA LEU A 261 15.78 31.04 34.90
C LEU A 261 16.40 29.82 35.57
N PHE A 262 15.69 28.70 35.54
CA PHE A 262 16.16 27.39 35.95
C PHE A 262 16.15 26.50 34.71
N VAL A 263 17.21 26.51 33.90
CA VAL A 263 17.21 25.90 32.57
C VAL A 263 17.85 24.51 32.54
N PRO A 264 17.33 23.56 31.75
CA PRO A 264 17.92 22.23 31.57
C PRO A 264 19.27 22.31 30.85
N ASP A 265 20.26 21.54 31.30
CA ASP A 265 21.50 21.32 30.54
C ASP A 265 21.25 20.48 29.27
N ASP A 266 22.25 20.36 28.40
CA ASP A 266 22.12 19.61 27.14
C ASP A 266 21.72 18.13 27.34
N LYS A 267 22.13 17.49 28.44
CA LYS A 267 21.83 16.08 28.74
C LYS A 267 20.41 15.87 29.25
N ALA A 268 19.83 16.86 29.92
CA ALA A 268 18.47 16.82 30.41
C ALA A 268 17.43 16.63 29.29
N TRP A 269 17.76 17.02 28.06
CA TRP A 269 16.91 16.84 26.87
C TRP A 269 16.92 15.40 26.33
N ASP A 270 17.83 14.54 26.77
CA ASP A 270 17.90 13.14 26.33
C ASP A 270 16.79 12.26 26.90
N VAL A 271 16.05 12.77 27.90
CA VAL A 271 14.84 12.13 28.43
C VAL A 271 13.70 12.11 27.41
N LEU A 272 13.69 13.04 26.44
CA LEU A 272 12.66 13.12 25.42
C LEU A 272 12.74 11.96 24.43
N LYS A 273 11.59 11.36 24.12
CA LYS A 273 11.47 10.31 23.11
C LYS A 273 11.79 10.87 21.72
N PRO A 274 12.21 10.02 20.76
CA PRO A 274 12.52 10.46 19.40
C PRO A 274 11.38 11.24 18.73
N MET A 275 10.14 10.82 18.95
CA MET A 275 8.95 11.47 18.40
C MET A 275 8.70 12.86 19.03
N GLU A 276 8.95 13.02 20.33
CA GLU A 276 8.84 14.30 21.03
C GLU A 276 9.90 15.28 20.53
N LYS A 277 11.14 14.81 20.34
CA LYS A 277 12.22 15.60 19.72
C LYS A 277 11.83 16.05 18.30
N LEU A 278 11.34 15.12 17.48
CA LEU A 278 10.88 15.42 16.12
C LEU A 278 9.75 16.48 16.10
N TRP A 279 8.84 16.45 17.08
CA TRP A 279 7.82 17.48 17.22
C TRP A 279 8.41 18.85 17.57
N LEU A 280 9.37 18.93 18.50
CA LEU A 280 10.03 20.20 18.82
C LEU A 280 10.78 20.77 17.59
N ASP A 281 11.37 19.90 16.77
CA ASP A 281 12.07 20.25 15.52
C ASP A 281 11.13 20.60 14.35
N SER A 282 9.83 20.29 14.47
CA SER A 282 8.86 20.43 13.36
C SER A 282 8.56 21.87 12.95
N GLY A 283 8.91 22.84 13.80
CA GLY A 283 8.52 24.25 13.63
C GLY A 283 7.08 24.59 14.04
N TYR A 284 6.25 23.59 14.37
CA TYR A 284 4.87 23.79 14.84
C TYR A 284 4.73 23.79 16.37
N ALA A 285 5.81 23.50 17.10
CA ALA A 285 5.82 23.36 18.55
C ALA A 285 6.03 24.67 19.33
N GLU A 286 5.83 25.85 18.73
CA GLU A 286 6.11 27.14 19.38
C GLU A 286 5.40 27.31 20.73
N GLN A 287 4.13 26.90 20.80
CA GLN A 287 3.36 26.97 22.05
C GLN A 287 3.92 26.03 23.12
N ASP A 288 4.24 24.78 22.77
CA ASP A 288 4.78 23.82 23.71
C ASP A 288 6.20 24.23 24.18
N LEU A 289 7.02 24.80 23.29
CA LEU A 289 8.32 25.38 23.62
C LEU A 289 8.20 26.57 24.57
N MET A 290 7.22 27.46 24.33
CA MET A 290 6.95 28.59 25.21
C MET A 290 6.49 28.11 26.60
N ASP A 291 5.65 27.08 26.66
CA ASP A 291 5.21 26.53 27.94
C ASP A 291 6.35 25.83 28.69
N ILE A 292 7.25 25.11 27.98
CA ILE A 292 8.49 24.58 28.57
C ILE A 292 9.29 25.74 29.15
N PHE A 293 9.57 26.78 28.36
CA PHE A 293 10.31 27.96 28.81
C PHE A 293 9.68 28.60 30.04
N ALA A 294 8.38 28.85 30.00
CA ALA A 294 7.64 29.54 31.05
C ALA A 294 7.63 28.75 32.39
N ARG A 295 7.70 27.41 32.34
CA ARG A 295 7.87 26.57 33.54
C ARG A 295 9.24 26.69 34.17
N HIS A 296 10.27 26.95 33.36
CA HIS A 296 11.66 27.10 33.79
C HIS A 296 11.99 28.55 34.17
N ALA A 297 11.01 29.45 34.17
CA ALA A 297 11.20 30.88 34.37
C ALA A 297 10.30 31.43 35.48
N THR A 298 10.81 32.38 36.25
CA THR A 298 10.06 33.13 37.27
C THR A 298 10.54 34.58 37.33
N THR A 299 9.65 35.52 37.61
CA THR A 299 9.97 36.92 37.91
C THR A 299 10.36 37.13 39.38
N GLY A 300 10.47 36.05 40.17
CA GLY A 300 10.88 36.14 41.58
C GLY A 300 9.81 36.69 42.52
N GLU A 301 8.56 36.77 42.04
CA GLU A 301 7.38 37.09 42.86
C GLU A 301 7.14 35.95 43.86
N LYS A 302 7.03 36.30 45.15
CA LYS A 302 6.67 35.33 46.20
C LYS A 302 5.16 35.09 46.15
N PRO A 303 4.68 33.86 46.40
CA PRO A 303 3.25 33.62 46.51
C PRO A 303 2.66 34.47 47.65
N HIS A 304 1.60 35.20 47.30
CA HIS A 304 0.90 36.17 48.14
C HIS A 304 0.25 35.47 49.36
N GLU A 305 0.98 35.30 50.46
CA GLU A 305 0.42 34.90 51.76
C GLU A 305 0.60 36.04 52.78
N GLU A 306 -0.53 36.68 53.12
CA GLU A 306 -0.80 37.48 54.34
C GLU A 306 0.16 38.60 54.80
N SER A 307 0.95 39.23 53.92
CA SER A 307 1.61 40.49 54.28
C SER A 307 1.12 41.66 53.42
N GLY A 308 0.38 42.58 54.05
CA GLY A 308 -0.20 43.77 53.42
C GLY A 308 0.81 44.88 53.10
N PHE A 309 1.99 44.53 52.59
CA PHE A 309 2.99 45.45 52.06
C PHE A 309 3.35 44.99 50.65
N ALA A 310 3.34 45.92 49.69
CA ALA A 310 3.55 45.67 48.27
C ALA A 310 4.75 44.73 48.01
N ASP A 311 4.54 43.79 47.08
CA ASP A 311 5.43 42.71 46.69
C ASP A 311 6.91 43.12 46.61
N ASP A 312 7.74 42.47 47.43
CA ASP A 312 9.19 42.57 47.36
C ASP A 312 9.68 41.64 46.23
N VAL A 313 9.49 42.09 44.97
CA VAL A 313 10.00 41.41 43.77
C VAL A 313 11.52 41.35 43.86
N ARG A 314 12.09 40.15 43.80
CA ARG A 314 13.54 39.95 43.92
C ARG A 314 14.06 38.93 42.92
N VAL A 315 15.25 39.18 42.39
CA VAL A 315 15.97 38.19 41.58
C VAL A 315 16.31 36.97 42.44
N GLY A 316 16.08 35.76 41.93
CA GLY A 316 16.24 34.50 42.64
C GLY A 316 17.69 34.06 42.79
N TRP A 317 18.51 34.86 43.47
CA TRP A 317 19.89 34.53 43.82
C TRP A 317 19.97 33.36 44.80
N SER A 318 20.99 32.51 44.65
CA SER A 318 21.14 31.33 45.51
C SER A 318 21.42 31.66 46.99
N GLU A 319 21.92 32.87 47.29
CA GLU A 319 22.12 33.36 48.65
C GLU A 319 20.81 33.55 49.43
N TYR A 320 19.67 33.69 48.73
CA TYR A 320 18.36 33.88 49.34
C TYR A 320 17.61 32.55 49.55
N TRP A 321 18.16 31.43 49.09
CA TRP A 321 17.52 30.13 49.22
C TRP A 321 17.68 29.60 50.65
N GLY A 322 16.55 29.36 51.32
CA GLY A 322 16.51 28.68 52.61
C GLY A 322 16.61 27.16 52.46
N SER A 323 16.29 26.43 53.55
CA SER A 323 16.10 24.98 53.48
C SER A 323 14.97 24.61 52.51
N GLU A 324 13.93 25.45 52.47
CA GLU A 324 12.82 25.38 51.52
C GLU A 324 12.56 26.80 50.98
N SER A 325 12.31 26.92 49.69
CA SER A 325 11.98 28.18 49.01
C SER A 325 11.00 27.92 47.87
N SER A 326 10.13 28.89 47.56
CA SER A 326 9.10 28.71 46.53
C SER A 326 8.97 29.97 45.69
N PHE A 327 8.96 29.81 44.38
CA PHE A 327 8.79 30.89 43.40
C PHE A 327 7.60 30.62 42.49
N GLN A 328 6.91 31.67 42.07
CA GLN A 328 5.84 31.55 41.08
C GLN A 328 6.43 31.47 39.67
N SER A 329 6.24 30.35 38.96
CA SER A 329 6.63 30.24 37.54
C SER A 329 5.75 31.10 36.65
N LEU A 330 6.17 31.33 35.40
CA LEU A 330 5.34 32.03 34.42
C LEU A 330 4.09 31.23 33.97
N THR A 331 3.98 29.94 34.29
CA THR A 331 2.83 29.07 33.93
C THR A 331 1.86 28.79 35.08
N ASP A 332 1.65 29.74 35.99
CA ASP A 332 0.82 29.62 37.21
C ASP A 332 1.22 28.49 38.20
N SER A 333 2.23 27.67 37.87
CA SER A 333 2.79 26.63 38.75
C SER A 333 3.82 27.18 39.73
N LYS A 334 4.03 26.49 40.86
CA LYS A 334 5.08 26.83 41.83
C LYS A 334 6.37 26.05 41.55
N LEU A 335 7.50 26.74 41.58
CA LEU A 335 8.84 26.16 41.60
C LEU A 335 9.30 26.01 43.04
N GLN A 336 9.30 24.79 43.57
CA GLN A 336 9.72 24.50 44.94
C GLN A 336 11.20 24.12 44.96
N LEU A 337 12.00 24.81 45.75
CA LEU A 337 13.42 24.52 45.93
C LEU A 337 13.65 23.96 47.33
N THR A 338 14.34 22.83 47.40
CA THR A 338 14.79 22.21 48.66
C THR A 338 16.31 22.15 48.68
N THR A 339 16.94 22.79 49.68
CA THR A 339 18.40 22.80 49.82
C THR A 339 18.80 21.88 50.97
N HIS A 340 19.56 20.84 50.65
CA HIS A 340 20.06 19.87 51.63
C HIS A 340 21.32 20.39 52.35
N SER A 341 21.64 19.79 53.50
CA SER A 341 22.78 20.17 54.34
C SER A 341 24.15 20.00 53.68
N ASN A 342 24.24 19.20 52.63
CA ASN A 342 25.43 19.02 51.78
C ASN A 342 25.59 20.13 50.71
N GLY A 343 24.67 21.11 50.63
CA GLY A 343 24.68 22.21 49.67
C GLY A 343 24.03 21.92 48.31
N THR A 344 23.53 20.69 48.08
CA THR A 344 22.77 20.37 46.86
C THR A 344 21.37 20.96 46.95
N THR A 345 20.94 21.66 45.90
CA THR A 345 19.59 22.22 45.80
C THR A 345 18.82 21.43 44.76
N MET A 346 17.64 20.95 45.13
CA MET A 346 16.71 20.26 44.23
C MET A 346 15.51 21.15 43.93
N VAL A 347 14.88 20.94 42.78
CA VAL A 347 13.71 21.65 42.29
C VAL A 347 12.53 20.68 42.14
N ASN A 348 11.35 21.11 42.54
CA ASN A 348 10.07 20.39 42.52
C ASN A 348 10.16 18.98 43.12
N ASP A 349 10.38 18.89 44.43
CA ASP A 349 10.40 17.63 45.19
C ASP A 349 11.39 16.57 44.65
N GLY A 350 12.52 17.03 44.12
CA GLY A 350 13.60 16.15 43.66
C GLY A 350 13.54 15.77 42.18
N ILE A 351 12.69 16.41 41.38
CA ILE A 351 12.61 16.18 39.92
C ILE A 351 13.90 16.61 39.21
N ALA A 352 14.53 17.71 39.64
CA ALA A 352 15.77 18.20 39.05
C ALA A 352 16.74 18.68 40.13
N THR A 353 18.04 18.52 39.88
CA THR A 353 19.11 19.06 40.72
C THR A 353 19.72 20.29 40.05
N VAL A 354 19.95 21.35 40.82
CA VAL A 354 20.67 22.54 40.33
C VAL A 354 22.16 22.22 40.21
N LEU A 355 22.68 22.25 38.98
CA LEU A 355 24.07 21.96 38.63
C LEU A 355 24.96 23.21 38.77
N GLN A 356 24.54 24.33 38.19
CA GLN A 356 25.25 25.60 38.25
C GLN A 356 24.31 26.67 38.78
N LYS A 357 24.78 27.44 39.76
CA LYS A 357 24.03 28.48 40.44
C LYS A 357 24.54 29.85 40.01
N ASP A 358 23.62 30.80 39.90
CA ASP A 358 23.91 32.23 39.79
C ASP A 358 24.72 32.64 38.53
N VAL A 359 24.44 32.12 37.35
CA VAL A 359 25.02 32.66 36.11
C VAL A 359 24.46 34.07 35.87
N TYR A 360 25.35 35.07 35.87
CA TYR A 360 24.97 36.50 35.88
C TYR A 360 24.58 36.99 34.49
N ALA A 361 23.44 37.68 34.40
CA ALA A 361 23.00 38.41 33.22
C ALA A 361 22.60 39.85 33.58
N SER A 362 22.54 40.73 32.59
CA SER A 362 22.14 42.14 32.80
C SER A 362 20.70 42.29 33.27
N ASN A 363 19.80 41.39 32.86
CA ASN A 363 18.37 41.46 33.14
C ASN A 363 17.82 40.33 34.03
N GLY A 364 18.72 39.55 34.64
CA GLY A 364 18.31 38.46 35.52
C GLY A 364 19.43 37.52 35.92
N VAL A 365 19.05 36.32 36.34
CA VAL A 365 19.97 35.25 36.74
C VAL A 365 19.56 33.93 36.11
N LEU A 366 20.55 33.10 35.79
CA LEU A 366 20.35 31.77 35.24
C LEU A 366 20.96 30.70 36.16
N HIS A 367 20.24 29.62 36.36
CA HIS A 367 20.66 28.41 37.07
C HIS A 367 20.47 27.22 36.13
N THR A 368 21.44 26.31 36.04
CA THR A 368 21.32 25.13 35.18
C THR A 368 20.83 23.92 35.98
N LEU A 369 20.05 23.06 35.35
CA LEU A 369 19.45 21.85 35.92
C LEU A 369 19.95 20.59 35.20
N ASP A 370 19.95 19.46 35.90
CA ASP A 370 20.26 18.14 35.31
C ASP A 370 19.07 17.46 34.61
N SER A 371 17.86 18.00 34.77
CA SER A 371 16.61 17.40 34.32
C SER A 371 15.63 18.47 33.83
N LEU A 372 14.80 18.10 32.86
CA LEU A 372 13.76 18.96 32.30
C LEU A 372 12.55 19.04 33.25
N LEU A 373 12.11 20.25 33.60
CA LEU A 373 10.94 20.48 34.46
C LEU A 373 9.63 20.29 33.69
N VAL A 374 9.30 19.03 33.40
CA VAL A 374 8.02 18.62 32.81
C VAL A 374 7.31 17.69 33.79
N PRO A 375 6.11 18.04 34.29
CA PRO A 375 5.35 17.14 35.15
C PRO A 375 4.93 15.89 34.36
N SER A 376 5.12 14.72 34.95
CA SER A 376 4.58 13.45 34.44
C SER A 376 3.07 13.56 34.25
N GLY A 377 2.58 13.37 33.01
CA GLY A 377 1.15 13.46 32.68
C GLY A 377 0.63 14.86 32.34
N SER A 378 1.51 15.86 32.15
CA SER A 378 1.13 17.22 31.76
C SER A 378 0.57 17.31 30.32
N PRO A 379 -0.35 18.27 30.05
CA PRO A 379 -0.94 18.48 28.72
C PRO A 379 0.04 18.99 27.64
N LEU A 380 1.25 19.41 28.02
CA LEU A 380 2.30 19.91 27.13
C LEU A 380 2.57 18.95 25.96
N PHE A 381 2.62 17.65 26.27
CA PHE A 381 2.79 16.59 25.29
C PHE A 381 1.58 15.68 25.24
N GLN A 382 0.35 16.23 25.38
CA GLN A 382 -0.83 15.45 25.00
C GLN A 382 -0.68 15.07 23.54
N ALA A 383 -0.32 13.80 23.36
CA ALA A 383 0.02 13.18 22.12
C ALA A 383 -1.25 13.07 21.28
N THR A 384 -1.51 14.05 20.42
CA THR A 384 -2.61 13.97 19.45
C THR A 384 -2.10 13.41 18.14
N ALA A 385 -2.98 12.76 17.38
CA ALA A 385 -2.62 12.29 16.05
C ALA A 385 -2.23 13.47 15.15
N GLU A 386 -2.85 14.64 15.32
CA GLU A 386 -2.47 15.87 14.61
C GLU A 386 -1.01 16.29 14.89
N LYS A 387 -0.60 16.38 16.17
CA LYS A 387 0.78 16.75 16.53
C LYS A 387 1.80 15.83 15.87
N TRP A 388 1.56 14.53 15.88
CA TRP A 388 2.49 13.57 15.27
C TRP A 388 2.46 13.54 13.75
N LEU A 389 1.31 13.78 13.12
CA LEU A 389 1.27 13.97 11.67
C LEU A 389 2.08 15.19 11.25
N LEU A 390 2.01 16.29 12.00
CA LEU A 390 2.83 17.48 11.77
C LEU A 390 4.32 17.19 11.98
N ALA A 391 4.68 16.48 13.06
CA ALA A 391 6.05 16.06 13.33
C ALA A 391 6.61 15.16 12.21
N LEU A 392 5.78 14.29 11.65
CA LEU A 392 6.12 13.38 10.54
C LEU A 392 6.12 14.06 9.16
N ASN A 393 6.13 15.40 9.09
CA ASN A 393 6.11 16.17 7.85
C ASN A 393 4.90 15.83 6.96
N ALA A 394 3.71 15.71 7.55
CA ALA A 394 2.44 15.49 6.84
C ALA A 394 1.46 16.67 7.06
N SER A 395 1.98 17.90 7.05
CA SER A 395 1.22 19.13 7.29
C SER A 395 0.16 19.42 6.21
N VAL A 396 0.46 19.09 4.95
CA VAL A 396 -0.47 19.22 3.82
C VAL A 396 -1.64 18.26 4.00
N PHE A 397 -1.36 17.01 4.41
CA PHE A 397 -2.41 16.03 4.69
C PHE A 397 -3.32 16.47 5.84
N VAL A 398 -2.77 17.01 6.92
CA VAL A 398 -3.54 17.61 8.03
C VAL A 398 -4.39 18.78 7.54
N GLY A 399 -3.84 19.66 6.69
CA GLY A 399 -4.58 20.75 6.06
C GLY A 399 -5.77 20.26 5.22
N MET A 400 -5.58 19.20 4.42
CA MET A 400 -6.64 18.57 3.64
C MET A 400 -7.75 17.97 4.52
N LEU A 401 -7.40 17.33 5.64
CA LEU A 401 -8.39 16.84 6.61
C LEU A 401 -9.25 17.97 7.17
N ARG A 402 -8.65 19.11 7.51
CA ARG A 402 -9.35 20.28 8.01
C ARG A 402 -10.28 20.90 6.98
N GLU A 403 -9.81 21.06 5.75
CA GLU A 403 -10.62 21.59 4.64
C GLU A 403 -11.83 20.70 4.32
N ALA A 404 -11.64 19.37 4.39
CA ALA A 404 -12.69 18.39 4.20
C ALA A 404 -13.64 18.24 5.41
N GLY A 405 -13.37 18.89 6.55
CA GLY A 405 -14.14 18.79 7.79
C GLY A 405 -13.99 17.42 8.48
N LEU A 406 -12.82 16.81 8.38
CA LEU A 406 -12.47 15.50 8.93
C LEU A 406 -11.55 15.62 10.17
N ASP A 407 -11.45 16.80 10.80
CA ASP A 407 -10.62 17.06 11.98
C ASP A 407 -10.91 16.11 13.16
N SER A 408 -12.12 15.57 13.24
CA SER A 408 -12.51 14.63 14.29
C SER A 408 -11.66 13.35 14.38
N TYR A 409 -10.97 12.98 13.29
CA TYR A 409 -10.06 11.84 13.27
C TYR A 409 -8.70 12.14 13.92
N VAL A 410 -8.29 13.41 13.98
CA VAL A 410 -6.95 13.82 14.43
C VAL A 410 -6.95 14.61 15.74
N ASN A 411 -8.04 15.33 16.05
CA ASN A 411 -8.15 16.21 17.24
C ASN A 411 -8.52 15.47 18.53
N GLY A 412 -8.57 14.13 18.52
CA GLY A 412 -8.88 13.33 19.71
C GLY A 412 -10.32 13.49 20.25
N THR A 413 -11.21 14.20 19.57
CA THR A 413 -12.63 14.36 19.96
C THR A 413 -13.42 13.04 19.88
N GLY A 414 -12.89 12.06 19.14
CA GLY A 414 -13.37 10.69 19.10
C GLY A 414 -12.76 9.77 20.17
N LYS A 415 -12.60 10.20 21.44
CA LYS A 415 -11.90 9.44 22.50
C LYS A 415 -12.30 7.97 22.70
N ASN A 416 -13.46 7.53 22.17
CA ASN A 416 -13.92 6.14 22.24
C ASN A 416 -13.85 5.38 20.91
N LYS A 417 -13.25 5.96 19.87
CA LYS A 417 -13.10 5.35 18.55
C LYS A 417 -11.64 5.21 18.22
N GLU A 418 -11.31 4.02 17.75
CA GLU A 418 -9.97 3.64 17.34
C GLU A 418 -9.78 3.83 15.83
N TRP A 419 -8.61 4.32 15.42
CA TRP A 419 -8.32 4.63 14.02
C TRP A 419 -6.93 4.19 13.61
N THR A 420 -6.79 3.84 12.33
CA THR A 420 -5.52 3.67 11.63
C THR A 420 -5.49 4.68 10.50
N ILE A 421 -4.56 5.63 10.55
CA ILE A 421 -4.41 6.70 9.57
C ILE A 421 -3.22 6.38 8.67
N LEU A 422 -3.49 6.36 7.36
CA LEU A 422 -2.49 6.14 6.32
C LEU A 422 -2.15 7.49 5.71
N ALA A 423 -1.08 8.14 6.17
CA ALA A 423 -0.76 9.51 5.79
C ALA A 423 0.39 9.54 4.78
N PRO A 424 0.22 10.12 3.58
CA PRO A 424 1.35 10.50 2.74
C PRO A 424 2.09 11.71 3.33
N ALA A 425 3.41 11.72 3.18
CA ALA A 425 4.25 12.86 3.58
C ALA A 425 4.09 14.06 2.63
N ASP A 426 4.55 15.23 3.06
CA ASP A 426 4.38 16.50 2.33
C ASP A 426 5.19 16.55 1.04
N ASP A 427 6.39 15.96 1.03
CA ASP A 427 7.21 15.81 -0.18
C ASP A 427 6.46 15.01 -1.26
N VAL A 428 5.83 13.91 -0.85
CA VAL A 428 5.00 13.05 -1.69
C VAL A 428 3.76 13.77 -2.24
N LEU A 429 3.10 14.59 -1.41
CA LEU A 429 1.91 15.35 -1.84
C LEU A 429 2.28 16.54 -2.73
N SER A 430 3.39 17.23 -2.44
CA SER A 430 3.81 18.43 -3.16
C SER A 430 4.03 18.18 -4.67
N ASP A 431 4.59 17.02 -5.03
CA ASP A 431 4.75 16.58 -6.43
C ASP A 431 3.42 16.43 -7.17
N ILE A 432 2.37 16.02 -6.46
CA ILE A 432 1.03 15.82 -7.04
C ILE A 432 0.30 17.16 -7.14
N LEU A 433 0.47 18.02 -6.14
CA LEU A 433 -0.11 19.37 -6.10
C LEU A 433 0.52 20.30 -7.14
N GLN A 434 1.79 20.12 -7.49
CA GLN A 434 2.42 20.84 -8.61
C GLN A 434 1.95 20.35 -9.99
N ARG A 435 1.56 19.07 -10.10
CA ARG A 435 1.09 18.47 -11.36
C ARG A 435 -0.42 18.63 -11.61
N ARG A 436 -1.21 18.83 -10.55
CA ARG A 436 -2.67 19.06 -10.63
C ARG A 436 -2.98 20.50 -10.24
N ASP A 437 -3.58 21.23 -11.17
CA ASP A 437 -4.04 22.60 -10.94
C ASP A 437 -5.08 22.63 -9.80
N LEU A 438 -4.65 23.09 -8.62
CA LEU A 438 -5.40 23.10 -7.36
C LEU A 438 -6.68 23.97 -7.40
N GLY A 439 -6.86 24.80 -8.43
CA GLY A 439 -8.08 25.58 -8.68
C GLY A 439 -9.36 24.74 -8.82
N LEU A 440 -9.21 23.41 -8.96
CA LEU A 440 -10.31 22.46 -9.00
C LEU A 440 -10.91 22.18 -7.60
N PHE A 441 -10.20 22.40 -6.49
CA PHE A 441 -10.69 21.95 -5.17
C PHE A 441 -11.90 22.73 -4.62
N GLY A 442 -12.19 23.92 -5.17
CA GLY A 442 -13.36 24.73 -4.82
C GLY A 442 -14.72 24.06 -5.12
N GLY A 443 -14.76 23.04 -5.99
CA GLY A 443 -15.95 22.22 -6.27
C GLY A 443 -15.88 20.77 -5.73
N ILE A 444 -14.77 20.39 -5.07
CA ILE A 444 -14.32 18.99 -4.85
C ILE A 444 -14.38 18.56 -3.39
N LYS A 445 -14.95 19.36 -2.47
CA LYS A 445 -14.99 19.00 -1.04
C LYS A 445 -15.46 17.57 -0.79
N GLU A 446 -16.45 17.08 -1.54
CA GLU A 446 -16.92 15.70 -1.44
C GLU A 446 -15.97 14.64 -2.00
N GLU A 447 -15.31 14.91 -3.12
CA GLU A 447 -14.32 13.98 -3.70
C GLU A 447 -13.04 13.93 -2.85
N LEU A 448 -12.59 15.08 -2.33
CA LEU A 448 -11.50 15.15 -1.36
C LEU A 448 -11.88 14.38 -0.08
N ARG A 449 -13.12 14.56 0.42
CA ARG A 449 -13.62 13.82 1.58
C ARG A 449 -13.67 12.32 1.33
N LYS A 450 -14.05 11.87 0.12
CA LYS A 450 -14.02 10.44 -0.25
C LYS A 450 -12.58 9.89 -0.25
N LEU A 451 -11.66 10.62 -0.87
CA LEU A 451 -10.24 10.25 -0.93
C LEU A 451 -9.63 10.14 0.46
N LEU A 452 -9.83 11.14 1.33
CA LEU A 452 -9.27 11.13 2.69
C LEU A 452 -9.89 10.04 3.56
N ARG A 453 -11.19 9.74 3.43
CA ARG A 453 -11.82 8.61 4.13
C ARG A 453 -11.29 7.25 3.67
N TYR A 454 -10.71 7.15 2.47
CA TYR A 454 -10.03 5.94 2.00
C TYR A 454 -8.67 5.73 2.69
N HIS A 455 -8.05 6.81 3.18
CA HIS A 455 -6.80 6.79 3.94
C HIS A 455 -7.02 6.50 5.44
N ILE A 456 -8.26 6.28 5.88
CA ILE A 456 -8.59 6.04 7.28
C ILE A 456 -9.24 4.67 7.39
N ILE A 457 -8.75 3.87 8.33
CA ILE A 457 -9.30 2.54 8.64
C ILE A 457 -9.79 2.55 10.10
N PRO A 458 -11.01 2.04 10.39
CA PRO A 458 -11.48 1.85 11.75
C PRO A 458 -10.66 0.79 12.51
N GLY A 459 -10.43 1.03 13.80
CA GLY A 459 -9.65 0.14 14.67
C GLY A 459 -8.16 0.42 14.61
N ILE A 460 -7.43 -0.07 15.61
CA ILE A 460 -5.96 -0.03 15.61
C ILE A 460 -5.45 -1.32 15.00
N ILE A 461 -4.84 -1.20 13.82
CA ILE A 461 -4.28 -2.34 13.10
C ILE A 461 -2.77 -2.28 13.23
N LYS A 462 -2.20 -3.19 14.00
CA LYS A 462 -0.75 -3.27 14.18
C LYS A 462 -0.11 -4.03 13.03
N PRO A 463 1.19 -3.82 12.77
CA PRO A 463 1.88 -4.55 11.70
C PRO A 463 1.90 -6.07 11.89
N GLU A 464 1.89 -6.53 13.14
CA GLU A 464 1.85 -7.96 13.51
C GLU A 464 0.52 -8.64 13.16
N ASP A 465 -0.57 -7.87 13.01
CA ASP A 465 -1.90 -8.38 12.69
C ASP A 465 -2.17 -8.42 11.17
N LEU A 466 -1.22 -7.95 10.36
CA LEU A 466 -1.37 -7.81 8.91
C LEU A 466 -0.89 -9.07 8.18
N LEU A 467 -1.74 -9.59 7.29
CA LEU A 467 -1.43 -10.72 6.43
C LEU A 467 -1.31 -10.29 4.98
N ASP A 468 -0.43 -10.96 4.22
CA ASP A 468 -0.31 -10.73 2.80
C ASP A 468 -1.64 -11.04 2.07
N GLY A 469 -2.04 -10.12 1.17
CA GLY A 469 -3.32 -10.19 0.47
C GLY A 469 -4.56 -9.89 1.33
N GLN A 470 -4.41 -9.45 2.57
CA GLN A 470 -5.55 -9.10 3.43
C GLN A 470 -6.32 -7.89 2.88
N LEU A 471 -7.64 -7.91 3.04
CA LEU A 471 -8.54 -6.85 2.59
C LEU A 471 -9.14 -6.12 3.79
N LEU A 472 -8.67 -4.91 4.05
CA LEU A 472 -9.13 -4.08 5.15
C LEU A 472 -10.30 -3.19 4.71
N GLY A 473 -11.30 -2.99 5.57
CA GLY A 473 -12.41 -2.08 5.28
C GLY A 473 -12.13 -0.66 5.74
N THR A 474 -12.00 0.29 4.83
CA THR A 474 -11.74 1.72 5.12
C THR A 474 -12.97 2.45 5.68
N GLU A 475 -12.83 3.71 6.08
CA GLU A 475 -13.95 4.59 6.47
C GLU A 475 -14.78 5.06 5.27
N LEU A 476 -14.27 4.97 4.05
CA LEU A 476 -15.01 5.29 2.85
C LEU A 476 -16.17 4.30 2.65
N ARG A 477 -17.39 4.83 2.60
CA ARG A 477 -18.62 4.10 2.28
C ARG A 477 -19.29 4.79 1.10
N PRO A 478 -18.96 4.42 -0.14
CA PRO A 478 -19.58 5.03 -1.30
C PRO A 478 -20.95 4.40 -1.56
N ASP A 479 -21.87 5.18 -2.13
CA ASP A 479 -23.21 4.69 -2.51
C ASP A 479 -23.11 3.56 -3.54
N SER A 480 -22.03 3.54 -4.33
CA SER A 480 -21.69 2.47 -5.27
C SER A 480 -21.46 1.11 -4.60
N LEU A 481 -21.34 1.02 -3.28
CA LEU A 481 -21.22 -0.24 -2.54
C LEU A 481 -22.43 -0.51 -1.63
N LYS A 482 -23.56 0.20 -1.81
CA LYS A 482 -24.77 0.10 -0.96
C LYS A 482 -24.48 0.26 0.54
N GLY A 483 -23.56 1.17 0.89
CA GLY A 483 -23.18 1.45 2.28
C GLY A 483 -22.09 0.54 2.85
N ASN A 484 -21.62 -0.46 2.10
CA ASN A 484 -20.46 -1.26 2.50
C ASN A 484 -19.18 -0.41 2.48
N ARG A 485 -18.20 -0.80 3.31
CA ARG A 485 -16.88 -0.17 3.36
C ARG A 485 -16.07 -0.53 2.12
N MET A 486 -15.42 0.47 1.52
CA MET A 486 -14.45 0.23 0.46
C MET A 486 -13.27 -0.56 1.02
N ARG A 487 -12.87 -1.61 0.31
CA ARG A 487 -11.75 -2.47 0.70
C ARG A 487 -10.42 -1.85 0.28
N LEU A 488 -9.37 -2.16 1.03
CA LEU A 488 -7.99 -1.79 0.74
C LEU A 488 -7.15 -3.06 0.89
N LYS A 489 -6.42 -3.39 -0.17
CA LYS A 489 -5.52 -4.54 -0.19
C LYS A 489 -4.24 -4.21 0.59
N VAL A 490 -3.78 -5.17 1.37
CA VAL A 490 -2.50 -5.15 2.06
C VAL A 490 -1.56 -6.10 1.35
N ASP A 491 -0.37 -5.63 1.04
CA ASP A 491 0.71 -6.45 0.49
C ASP A 491 1.84 -6.49 1.53
N VAL A 492 2.22 -7.70 1.94
CA VAL A 492 3.27 -7.91 2.94
C VAL A 492 4.40 -8.70 2.29
N VAL A 493 5.55 -8.05 2.10
CA VAL A 493 6.72 -8.68 1.50
C VAL A 493 7.37 -9.59 2.56
N SER A 494 7.06 -10.88 2.54
CA SER A 494 7.75 -11.90 3.35
C SER A 494 9.15 -12.19 2.81
N GLY A 495 10.06 -11.20 2.95
CA GLY A 495 11.32 -11.11 2.21
C GLY A 495 12.60 -11.05 3.03
N LYS A 496 12.66 -11.61 4.25
CA LYS A 496 13.93 -12.01 4.89
C LYS A 496 13.84 -13.45 5.42
N LYS A 497 13.59 -14.41 4.52
CA LYS A 497 13.86 -15.83 4.77
C LYS A 497 15.36 -16.10 4.59
N GLY A 498 16.15 -15.82 5.64
CA GLY A 498 17.59 -16.09 5.63
C GLY A 498 18.35 -15.74 6.92
N GLY A 499 17.66 -15.48 8.03
CA GLY A 499 18.29 -15.12 9.31
C GLY A 499 17.76 -15.97 10.46
N ASP A 500 18.68 -16.40 11.32
CA ASP A 500 18.49 -17.20 12.53
C ASP A 500 17.26 -16.73 13.35
N PRO A 501 16.36 -17.61 13.85
CA PRO A 501 15.16 -17.21 14.60
C PRO A 501 15.44 -16.39 15.87
N LYS A 502 16.69 -16.38 16.35
CA LYS A 502 17.13 -15.64 17.54
C LYS A 502 17.49 -14.17 17.29
N THR A 503 17.56 -13.72 16.03
CA THR A 503 17.78 -12.31 15.65
C THR A 503 16.49 -11.58 15.27
N ARG A 504 15.31 -12.14 15.57
CA ARG A 504 13.99 -11.56 15.23
C ARG A 504 13.58 -10.31 16.03
N GLY A 505 14.44 -9.78 16.90
CA GLY A 505 14.24 -8.45 17.49
C GLY A 505 15.05 -7.42 16.71
N GLN A 506 14.40 -6.35 16.22
CA GLN A 506 14.99 -5.19 15.51
C GLN A 506 15.17 -5.29 13.98
N GLY A 507 14.25 -5.96 13.27
CA GLY A 507 13.96 -5.62 11.86
C GLY A 507 12.61 -4.93 11.80
N GLY A 508 12.58 -3.60 11.91
CA GLY A 508 11.37 -2.79 11.95
C GLY A 508 10.44 -3.04 10.76
N VAL A 509 9.15 -3.25 11.03
CA VAL A 509 8.11 -3.31 9.99
C VAL A 509 7.83 -1.88 9.52
N GLY A 510 8.62 -1.43 8.55
CA GLY A 510 8.63 -0.04 8.10
C GLY A 510 9.89 0.27 7.31
N ASN A 511 10.00 -0.28 6.10
CA ASN A 511 11.01 0.09 5.10
C ASN A 511 10.69 -0.56 3.73
N GLY A 512 9.43 -0.49 3.30
CA GLY A 512 8.96 -1.17 2.08
C GLY A 512 8.54 -2.64 2.23
N ASP A 513 8.63 -3.21 3.45
CA ASP A 513 8.14 -4.57 3.74
C ASP A 513 6.61 -4.67 3.78
N LEU A 514 5.92 -3.54 3.89
CA LEU A 514 4.47 -3.42 3.99
C LEU A 514 3.98 -2.36 3.01
N ALA A 515 2.89 -2.67 2.29
CA ALA A 515 2.21 -1.72 1.43
C ALA A 515 0.69 -1.80 1.59
N PHE A 516 0.04 -0.64 1.45
CA PHE A 516 -1.41 -0.51 1.43
C PHE A 516 -1.85 -0.02 0.06
N GLY A 517 -2.66 -0.78 -0.67
CA GLY A 517 -3.08 -0.43 -2.03
C GLY A 517 -1.89 -0.17 -2.97
N GLY A 518 -0.78 -0.89 -2.77
CA GLY A 518 0.49 -0.67 -3.46
C GLY A 518 1.30 0.57 -3.01
N ALA A 519 0.85 1.36 -2.03
CA ALA A 519 1.65 2.42 -1.42
C ALA A 519 2.51 1.86 -0.28
N ASN A 520 3.82 1.89 -0.44
CA ASN A 520 4.76 1.36 0.55
C ASN A 520 4.78 2.23 1.81
N VAL A 521 4.91 1.59 2.97
CA VAL A 521 5.15 2.23 4.25
C VAL A 521 6.62 2.60 4.38
N ILE A 522 6.90 3.89 4.60
CA ILE A 522 8.26 4.46 4.59
C ILE A 522 8.97 4.27 5.94
N ALA A 523 8.23 4.38 7.04
CA ALA A 523 8.78 4.41 8.40
C ALA A 523 7.99 3.49 9.33
N GLU A 524 8.56 3.18 10.49
CA GLU A 524 7.84 2.43 11.53
C GLU A 524 6.55 3.18 11.94
N PRO A 525 5.42 2.47 12.10
CA PRO A 525 4.16 3.11 12.42
C PRO A 525 4.14 3.67 13.83
N VAL A 526 3.57 4.85 13.97
CA VAL A 526 3.57 5.62 15.22
C VAL A 526 2.22 5.46 15.90
N ARG A 527 2.21 4.93 17.13
CA ARG A 527 0.99 4.79 17.94
C ARG A 527 0.81 5.96 18.88
N VAL A 528 -0.43 6.44 18.93
CA VAL A 528 -0.84 7.68 19.62
C VAL A 528 -2.23 7.46 20.20
N ASP A 529 -2.35 7.27 21.51
CA ASP A 529 -3.62 6.96 22.18
C ASP A 529 -4.40 5.82 21.48
N ASN A 530 -5.53 6.17 20.86
CA ASN A 530 -6.43 5.30 20.13
C ASN A 530 -6.20 5.31 18.61
N THR A 531 -5.08 5.87 18.15
CA THR A 531 -4.73 6.00 16.73
C THR A 531 -3.36 5.38 16.45
N ILE A 532 -3.21 4.74 15.29
CA ILE A 532 -1.91 4.37 14.73
C ILE A 532 -1.72 5.04 13.37
N ILE A 533 -0.55 5.58 13.11
CA ILE A 533 -0.22 6.33 11.90
C ILE A 533 0.80 5.54 11.08
N TYR A 534 0.52 5.30 9.80
CA TYR A 534 1.45 4.75 8.82
C TYR A 534 1.81 5.84 7.81
N LEU A 535 3.10 6.10 7.64
CA LEU A 535 3.60 7.06 6.65
C LEU A 535 3.77 6.37 5.29
N LEU A 536 3.14 6.90 4.24
CA LEU A 536 3.08 6.31 2.90
C LEU A 536 3.98 7.02 1.89
N SER A 537 4.60 6.23 1.01
CA SER A 537 5.41 6.68 -0.15
C SER A 537 4.63 7.37 -1.26
N ARG A 538 3.31 7.20 -1.29
CA ARG A 538 2.38 7.81 -2.25
C ARG A 538 0.98 7.85 -1.64
N PRO A 539 0.12 8.82 -2.02
CA PRO A 539 -1.27 8.76 -1.62
C PRO A 539 -1.96 7.55 -2.24
N LEU A 540 -2.94 7.02 -1.51
CA LEU A 540 -3.82 5.97 -2.00
C LEU A 540 -4.73 6.53 -3.08
N ASN A 541 -4.79 5.83 -4.20
CA ASN A 541 -5.76 6.13 -5.24
C ASN A 541 -7.00 5.27 -5.04
N LEU A 542 -8.18 5.85 -5.25
CA LEU A 542 -9.41 5.09 -5.28
C LEU A 542 -9.32 4.03 -6.40
N PRO A 543 -9.83 2.81 -6.17
CA PRO A 543 -9.89 1.80 -7.22
C PRO A 543 -10.64 2.32 -8.46
N PRO A 544 -10.33 1.82 -9.67
CA PRO A 544 -11.06 2.19 -10.87
C PRO A 544 -12.49 1.65 -10.86
N ASP A 545 -13.34 2.17 -11.74
CA ASP A 545 -14.63 1.54 -12.05
C ASP A 545 -14.40 0.16 -12.71
N ALA A 546 -15.34 -0.77 -12.55
CA ALA A 546 -15.23 -2.14 -13.04
C ALA A 546 -14.99 -2.22 -14.55
N MET A 547 -15.63 -1.33 -15.33
CA MET A 547 -15.41 -1.25 -16.78
C MET A 547 -13.99 -0.80 -17.12
N LYS A 548 -13.47 0.20 -16.39
CA LYS A 548 -12.10 0.69 -16.58
C LYS A 548 -11.08 -0.39 -16.18
N ALA A 549 -11.31 -1.08 -15.07
CA ALA A 549 -10.49 -2.20 -14.62
C ALA A 549 -10.42 -3.33 -15.67
N ALA A 550 -11.56 -3.64 -16.32
CA ALA A 550 -11.59 -4.63 -17.39
C ALA A 550 -10.84 -4.15 -18.64
N LEU A 551 -10.97 -2.87 -19.00
CA LEU A 551 -10.28 -2.26 -20.17
C LEU A 551 -8.75 -2.22 -20.05
N ASP A 552 -8.23 -2.16 -18.83
CA ASP A 552 -6.78 -2.09 -18.60
C ASP A 552 -6.07 -3.44 -18.87
N SER A 553 -6.82 -4.55 -19.06
CA SER A 553 -6.27 -5.87 -19.39
C SER A 553 -6.46 -6.23 -20.87
N LEU A 554 -5.37 -6.67 -21.52
CA LEU A 554 -5.38 -7.17 -22.89
C LEU A 554 -6.17 -8.47 -23.06
N GLU A 555 -6.34 -9.24 -21.99
CA GLU A 555 -7.05 -10.54 -22.02
C GLU A 555 -8.58 -10.39 -21.98
N HIS A 556 -9.08 -9.18 -21.73
CA HIS A 556 -10.52 -8.90 -21.58
C HIS A 556 -11.11 -8.08 -22.76
N THR A 557 -10.37 -7.91 -23.85
CA THR A 557 -10.77 -7.08 -25.00
C THR A 557 -12.04 -7.57 -25.68
N THR A 558 -12.22 -8.89 -25.82
CA THR A 558 -13.42 -9.47 -26.45
C THR A 558 -14.65 -9.22 -25.58
N PHE A 559 -14.56 -9.48 -24.27
CA PHE A 559 -15.64 -9.23 -23.32
C PHE A 559 -16.05 -7.76 -23.29
N THR A 560 -15.08 -6.86 -23.16
CA THR A 560 -15.35 -5.41 -23.14
C THR A 560 -15.98 -4.94 -24.44
N SER A 561 -15.53 -5.42 -25.61
CA SER A 561 -16.14 -5.08 -26.90
C SER A 561 -17.62 -5.50 -27.00
N LEU A 562 -17.96 -6.70 -26.51
CA LEU A 562 -19.33 -7.21 -26.47
C LEU A 562 -20.21 -6.41 -25.50
N LEU A 563 -19.61 -5.97 -24.40
CA LEU A 563 -20.28 -5.12 -23.43
C LEU A 563 -20.64 -3.76 -24.04
N PHE A 564 -19.71 -3.14 -24.76
CA PHE A 564 -19.96 -1.88 -25.48
C PHE A 564 -20.99 -2.06 -26.60
N SER A 565 -20.90 -3.13 -27.39
CA SER A 565 -21.85 -3.37 -28.49
C SER A 565 -23.27 -3.63 -27.99
N SER A 566 -23.43 -4.28 -26.84
CA SER A 566 -24.74 -4.56 -26.23
C SER A 566 -25.42 -3.34 -25.59
N GLY A 567 -24.68 -2.24 -25.38
CA GLY A 567 -25.17 -1.05 -24.67
C GLY A 567 -25.52 -1.32 -23.20
N LEU A 568 -24.95 -2.38 -22.60
CA LEU A 568 -25.24 -2.75 -21.21
C LEU A 568 -24.51 -1.83 -20.23
N ASN A 569 -25.25 -1.19 -19.33
CA ASN A 569 -24.64 -0.45 -18.22
C ASN A 569 -24.28 -1.40 -17.07
N VAL A 570 -22.99 -1.67 -16.90
CA VAL A 570 -22.42 -2.53 -15.84
C VAL A 570 -22.17 -1.78 -14.54
N SER A 571 -22.19 -0.43 -14.56
CA SER A 571 -21.96 0.40 -13.38
C SER A 571 -23.19 0.40 -12.45
N ARG A 572 -23.47 -0.76 -11.85
CA ARG A 572 -24.51 -0.97 -10.84
C ARG A 572 -23.88 -1.01 -9.44
N PRO A 573 -24.53 -0.43 -8.43
CA PRO A 573 -23.98 -0.41 -7.08
C PRO A 573 -23.96 -1.81 -6.48
N ALA A 574 -22.87 -2.16 -5.79
CA ALA A 574 -22.60 -3.43 -5.14
C ALA A 574 -22.72 -4.61 -6.12
N THR A 575 -21.85 -4.65 -7.12
CA THR A 575 -21.78 -5.74 -8.09
C THR A 575 -20.35 -6.25 -8.25
N THR A 576 -20.24 -7.55 -8.50
CA THR A 576 -18.95 -8.21 -8.76
C THR A 576 -18.96 -8.71 -10.19
N LEU A 577 -17.92 -8.33 -10.95
CA LEU A 577 -17.81 -8.65 -12.37
C LEU A 577 -16.95 -9.90 -12.57
N LEU A 578 -17.51 -10.89 -13.25
CA LEU A 578 -16.80 -12.07 -13.72
C LEU A 578 -16.41 -11.84 -15.18
N VAL A 579 -15.12 -11.79 -15.49
CA VAL A 579 -14.65 -11.45 -16.84
C VAL A 579 -14.05 -12.68 -17.50
N PRO A 580 -14.63 -13.19 -18.59
CA PRO A 580 -14.01 -14.26 -19.36
C PRO A 580 -12.80 -13.75 -20.14
N VAL A 581 -11.76 -14.58 -20.19
CA VAL A 581 -10.59 -14.35 -21.05
C VAL A 581 -10.97 -14.41 -22.53
N ASN A 582 -10.19 -13.76 -23.40
CA ASN A 582 -10.43 -13.75 -24.86
C ASN A 582 -10.55 -15.17 -25.45
N GLU A 583 -9.73 -16.10 -24.96
CA GLU A 583 -9.73 -17.50 -25.39
C GLU A 583 -11.04 -18.22 -25.05
N ALA A 584 -11.72 -17.84 -23.97
CA ALA A 584 -13.01 -18.41 -23.55
C ALA A 584 -14.09 -18.21 -24.63
N PHE A 585 -14.10 -17.02 -25.25
CA PHE A 585 -15.03 -16.72 -26.33
C PHE A 585 -14.65 -17.43 -27.63
N ALA A 586 -13.36 -17.56 -27.92
CA ALA A 586 -12.86 -18.28 -29.09
C ALA A 586 -13.16 -19.80 -29.01
N ALA A 587 -12.99 -20.40 -27.83
CA ALA A 587 -13.25 -21.82 -27.59
C ALA A 587 -14.71 -22.22 -27.92
N ARG A 588 -15.66 -21.31 -27.68
CA ARG A 588 -17.09 -21.50 -27.95
C ARG A 588 -17.52 -21.36 -29.43
N GLY A 589 -16.56 -21.11 -30.33
CA GLY A 589 -16.72 -21.20 -31.79
C GLY A 589 -18.00 -20.57 -32.35
N LEU A 590 -18.84 -21.41 -32.97
CA LEU A 590 -20.10 -20.99 -33.62
C LEU A 590 -21.12 -20.38 -32.66
N ALA A 591 -21.13 -20.77 -31.38
CA ALA A 591 -22.07 -20.22 -30.39
C ALA A 591 -21.75 -18.76 -30.08
N THR A 592 -20.48 -18.41 -29.96
CA THR A 592 -20.03 -17.02 -29.82
C THR A 592 -20.32 -16.22 -31.08
N LYS A 593 -20.08 -16.80 -32.27
CA LYS A 593 -20.39 -16.14 -33.55
C LYS A 593 -21.88 -15.83 -33.67
N TRP A 594 -22.77 -16.71 -33.21
CA TRP A 594 -24.21 -16.47 -33.16
C TRP A 594 -24.56 -15.26 -32.28
N LEU A 595 -24.00 -15.16 -31.07
CA LEU A 595 -24.25 -14.03 -30.16
C LEU A 595 -23.83 -12.67 -30.73
N MET A 596 -22.94 -12.65 -31.72
CA MET A 596 -22.46 -11.46 -32.41
C MET A 596 -23.27 -11.11 -33.67
N MET A 597 -24.26 -11.92 -34.06
CA MET A 597 -25.09 -11.65 -35.23
C MET A 597 -26.06 -10.48 -34.97
N ASP A 598 -26.40 -9.75 -36.02
CA ASP A 598 -27.40 -8.67 -35.99
C ASP A 598 -28.83 -9.24 -36.05
N ASP A 599 -29.15 -10.09 -35.08
CA ASP A 599 -30.44 -10.74 -34.91
C ASP A 599 -31.00 -10.44 -33.51
N ILE A 600 -32.32 -10.25 -33.39
CA ILE A 600 -32.96 -9.83 -32.14
C ILE A 600 -32.78 -10.88 -31.04
N ASP A 601 -32.88 -12.17 -31.39
CA ASP A 601 -32.72 -13.27 -30.44
C ASP A 601 -31.25 -13.41 -30.02
N ALA A 602 -30.32 -13.24 -30.96
CA ALA A 602 -28.88 -13.21 -30.69
C ALA A 602 -28.48 -12.07 -29.75
N GLN A 603 -28.95 -10.84 -30.02
CA GLN A 603 -28.65 -9.67 -29.17
C GLN A 603 -29.29 -9.78 -27.78
N THR A 604 -30.51 -10.33 -27.70
CA THR A 604 -31.18 -10.60 -26.41
C THR A 604 -30.42 -11.68 -25.63
N GLY A 605 -29.96 -12.72 -26.33
CA GLY A 605 -29.10 -13.77 -25.77
C GLY A 605 -27.79 -13.20 -25.24
N LEU A 606 -27.09 -12.37 -26.02
CA LEU A 606 -25.85 -11.72 -25.62
C LEU A 606 -26.04 -10.89 -24.35
N LYS A 607 -27.09 -10.07 -24.30
CA LYS A 607 -27.38 -9.24 -23.13
C LYS A 607 -27.59 -10.07 -21.86
N ARG A 608 -28.29 -11.21 -21.97
CA ARG A 608 -28.51 -12.14 -20.85
C ARG A 608 -27.21 -12.83 -20.42
N VAL A 609 -26.40 -13.30 -21.36
CA VAL A 609 -25.07 -13.87 -21.08
C VAL A 609 -24.22 -12.85 -20.33
N LEU A 610 -24.13 -11.61 -20.82
CA LEU A 610 -23.34 -10.55 -20.17
C LEU A 610 -23.88 -10.20 -18.77
N MET A 611 -25.21 -10.13 -18.58
CA MET A 611 -25.80 -9.92 -17.25
C MET A 611 -25.54 -11.09 -16.28
N HIS A 612 -25.41 -12.31 -16.79
CA HIS A 612 -25.09 -13.49 -15.97
C HIS A 612 -23.66 -13.48 -15.44
N HIS A 613 -22.76 -12.74 -16.08
CA HIS A 613 -21.40 -12.52 -15.61
C HIS A 613 -21.30 -11.44 -14.53
N ILE A 614 -22.43 -10.88 -14.08
CA ILE A 614 -22.48 -9.86 -13.03
C ILE A 614 -23.19 -10.45 -11.82
N ILE A 615 -22.43 -10.70 -10.75
CA ILE A 615 -22.97 -11.14 -9.46
C ILE A 615 -23.55 -9.94 -8.71
N GLU A 616 -24.71 -10.13 -8.09
CA GLU A 616 -25.28 -9.17 -7.15
C GLU A 616 -24.57 -9.25 -5.79
N GLY A 617 -23.96 -8.14 -5.37
CA GLY A 617 -23.19 -8.04 -4.14
C GLY A 617 -21.70 -7.79 -4.37
N VAL A 618 -21.03 -7.37 -3.30
CA VAL A 618 -19.57 -7.21 -3.26
C VAL A 618 -18.99 -8.52 -2.75
N VAL A 619 -18.46 -9.33 -3.66
CA VAL A 619 -17.95 -10.66 -3.35
C VAL A 619 -16.47 -10.68 -3.67
N VAL A 620 -15.64 -10.71 -2.64
CA VAL A 620 -14.18 -10.77 -2.78
C VAL A 620 -13.71 -12.18 -2.44
N GLY A 621 -12.49 -12.54 -2.83
CA GLY A 621 -12.01 -13.92 -2.92
C GLY A 621 -12.44 -14.85 -1.79
N LYS A 622 -12.13 -14.51 -0.54
CA LYS A 622 -12.47 -15.33 0.63
C LYS A 622 -13.98 -15.52 0.83
N ASP A 623 -14.79 -14.59 0.35
CA ASP A 623 -16.23 -14.67 0.46
C ASP A 623 -16.83 -15.67 -0.55
N LEU A 624 -16.16 -15.94 -1.68
CA LEU A 624 -16.71 -16.68 -2.84
C LEU A 624 -17.13 -18.12 -2.53
N TRP A 625 -16.44 -18.80 -1.60
CA TRP A 625 -16.69 -20.20 -1.23
C TRP A 625 -16.87 -20.36 0.29
N PHE A 626 -17.32 -21.53 0.72
CA PHE A 626 -17.29 -21.88 2.15
C PHE A 626 -15.88 -22.36 2.51
N GLU A 627 -15.21 -21.69 3.45
CA GLU A 627 -14.12 -22.34 4.16
C GLU A 627 -14.73 -23.51 4.96
N ALA A 628 -14.12 -24.68 4.86
CA ALA A 628 -14.57 -25.86 5.58
C ALA A 628 -14.29 -25.69 7.08
N ASP A 629 -15.09 -24.87 7.75
CA ASP A 629 -15.12 -24.85 9.21
C ASP A 629 -15.64 -26.23 9.67
N ALA A 630 -14.82 -26.89 10.48
CA ALA A 630 -15.04 -28.26 10.97
C ALA A 630 -16.32 -28.42 11.83
N ASN A 631 -17.08 -27.36 12.12
CA ASN A 631 -18.10 -27.35 13.17
C ASN A 631 -19.46 -26.75 12.82
N MET A 632 -19.85 -26.63 11.55
CA MET A 632 -21.22 -26.21 11.20
C MET A 632 -21.94 -27.28 10.38
N ALA A 633 -22.64 -28.15 11.10
CA ALA A 633 -23.60 -29.12 10.57
C ALA A 633 -24.99 -28.50 10.61
N THR A 634 -25.53 -28.11 9.47
CA THR A 634 -26.98 -27.92 9.30
C THR A 634 -27.42 -28.36 7.92
N LEU A 635 -28.19 -29.46 7.92
CA LEU A 635 -29.42 -29.70 7.17
C LEU A 635 -29.42 -29.25 5.70
N ASP A 636 -28.84 -30.07 4.82
CA ASP A 636 -29.59 -30.52 3.65
C ASP A 636 -29.18 -31.95 3.30
N GLU A 637 -30.19 -32.78 3.08
CA GLU A 637 -30.12 -34.23 3.02
C GLU A 637 -29.60 -34.74 1.67
N GLY A 638 -28.73 -35.75 1.73
CA GLY A 638 -28.62 -36.79 0.70
C GLY A 638 -27.75 -36.48 -0.52
N GLY A 639 -26.46 -36.85 -0.46
CA GLY A 639 -25.66 -36.99 -1.69
C GLY A 639 -24.15 -36.96 -1.46
N ASN A 640 -23.54 -38.15 -1.55
CA ASN A 640 -22.12 -38.45 -1.77
C ASN A 640 -21.15 -37.26 -1.96
N GLY A 641 -20.25 -37.04 -1.00
CA GLY A 641 -18.83 -36.66 -1.19
C GLY A 641 -18.41 -35.42 -1.98
N ASN A 642 -19.31 -34.60 -2.54
CA ASN A 642 -18.92 -33.45 -3.37
C ASN A 642 -18.81 -32.17 -2.52
N GLY A 643 -17.75 -31.39 -2.73
CA GLY A 643 -17.44 -30.17 -1.97
C GLY A 643 -18.64 -29.23 -1.82
N LYS A 644 -18.75 -28.59 -0.64
CA LYS A 644 -19.82 -27.63 -0.32
C LYS A 644 -19.86 -26.52 -1.37
N LYS A 645 -20.92 -26.45 -2.18
CA LYS A 645 -21.11 -25.42 -3.22
C LYS A 645 -21.78 -24.18 -2.61
N LYS A 646 -21.30 -22.97 -2.96
CA LYS A 646 -21.94 -21.69 -2.59
C LYS A 646 -22.57 -21.05 -3.81
N SER A 647 -23.86 -20.71 -3.74
CA SER A 647 -24.62 -20.11 -4.85
C SER A 647 -24.72 -18.59 -4.70
N TRP A 648 -24.59 -17.88 -5.82
CA TRP A 648 -24.66 -16.42 -5.92
C TRP A 648 -25.66 -16.00 -6.99
N GLY A 649 -26.57 -15.09 -6.66
CA GLY A 649 -27.50 -14.51 -7.62
C GLY A 649 -26.79 -13.58 -8.62
N THR A 650 -27.13 -13.71 -9.89
CA THR A 650 -26.64 -12.81 -10.96
C THR A 650 -27.69 -11.78 -11.32
N VAL A 651 -27.27 -10.69 -11.97
CA VAL A 651 -28.17 -9.62 -12.43
C VAL A 651 -29.18 -10.10 -13.48
N GLU A 652 -28.88 -11.17 -14.20
CA GLU A 652 -29.82 -11.81 -15.13
C GLU A 652 -31.01 -12.45 -14.40
N GLY A 653 -30.82 -12.85 -13.14
CA GLY A 653 -31.81 -13.51 -12.28
C GLY A 653 -31.49 -14.98 -11.99
N SER A 654 -30.65 -15.62 -12.82
CA SER A 654 -30.10 -16.96 -12.53
C SER A 654 -28.90 -16.90 -11.58
N ASP A 655 -28.51 -18.05 -11.03
CA ASP A 655 -27.40 -18.17 -10.09
C ASP A 655 -26.11 -18.71 -10.71
N VAL A 656 -24.97 -18.43 -10.07
CA VAL A 656 -23.67 -19.07 -10.33
C VAL A 656 -23.21 -19.76 -9.06
N ARG A 657 -22.65 -20.96 -9.19
CA ARG A 657 -22.22 -21.78 -8.06
C ARG A 657 -20.70 -21.85 -8.05
N VAL A 658 -20.10 -21.47 -6.93
CA VAL A 658 -18.65 -21.56 -6.74
C VAL A 658 -18.35 -22.75 -5.82
N LEU A 659 -17.34 -23.53 -6.20
CA LEU A 659 -16.85 -24.67 -5.45
C LEU A 659 -15.33 -24.63 -5.39
N LYS A 660 -14.77 -25.13 -4.28
CA LYS A 660 -13.33 -25.19 -4.07
C LYS A 660 -12.90 -26.65 -4.02
N GLU A 661 -12.01 -27.03 -4.94
CA GLU A 661 -11.40 -28.35 -5.03
C GLU A 661 -9.89 -28.21 -4.82
N GLY A 662 -9.42 -28.55 -3.62
CA GLY A 662 -8.03 -28.33 -3.22
C GLY A 662 -7.67 -26.84 -3.26
N ASP A 663 -6.64 -26.50 -4.04
CA ASP A 663 -6.21 -25.10 -4.27
C ASP A 663 -6.92 -24.44 -5.46
N SER A 664 -7.67 -25.21 -6.25
CA SER A 664 -8.39 -24.68 -7.42
C SER A 664 -9.79 -24.24 -7.02
N VAL A 665 -10.20 -23.07 -7.53
CA VAL A 665 -11.57 -22.56 -7.40
C VAL A 665 -12.24 -22.73 -8.75
N LEU A 666 -13.40 -23.38 -8.73
CA LEU A 666 -14.20 -23.68 -9.91
C LEU A 666 -15.53 -22.94 -9.79
N ILE A 667 -16.06 -22.50 -10.93
CA ILE A 667 -17.35 -21.83 -11.03
C ILE A 667 -18.22 -22.57 -12.05
N GLU A 668 -19.46 -22.82 -11.67
CA GLU A 668 -20.48 -23.45 -12.49
C GLU A 668 -21.58 -22.44 -12.76
N ALA A 669 -21.96 -22.28 -14.03
CA ALA A 669 -23.20 -21.61 -14.35
C ALA A 669 -24.36 -22.51 -13.92
N SER A 670 -25.45 -21.92 -13.45
CA SER A 670 -26.68 -22.67 -13.19
C SER A 670 -27.43 -23.03 -14.48
N GLY A 671 -26.84 -22.70 -15.63
CA GLY A 671 -27.26 -23.07 -16.98
C GLY A 671 -27.22 -24.57 -17.27
N PRO A 672 -27.60 -24.94 -18.50
CA PRO A 672 -27.62 -26.32 -18.98
C PRO A 672 -26.22 -26.93 -19.21
N ASP A 673 -25.18 -26.10 -19.23
CA ASP A 673 -23.78 -26.54 -19.23
C ASP A 673 -23.26 -26.40 -17.79
N GLU A 674 -23.56 -27.40 -16.96
CA GLU A 674 -23.17 -27.44 -15.54
C GLU A 674 -21.69 -27.79 -15.32
N SER A 675 -20.90 -27.86 -16.40
CA SER A 675 -19.49 -28.20 -16.33
C SER A 675 -18.73 -27.13 -15.53
N PRO A 676 -18.03 -27.47 -14.43
CA PRO A 676 -17.26 -26.51 -13.66
C PRO A 676 -16.08 -25.95 -14.48
N ILE A 677 -15.92 -24.64 -14.43
CA ILE A 677 -14.88 -23.89 -15.15
C ILE A 677 -13.92 -23.28 -14.13
N PRO A 678 -12.59 -23.30 -14.36
CA PRO A 678 -11.62 -22.59 -13.51
C PRO A 678 -11.92 -21.09 -13.35
N LEU A 679 -11.94 -20.63 -12.09
CA LEU A 679 -12.09 -19.24 -11.67
C LEU A 679 -10.76 -18.74 -11.10
N THR A 680 -10.16 -17.76 -11.75
CA THR A 680 -8.96 -17.06 -11.27
C THR A 680 -9.36 -15.94 -10.33
N VAL A 681 -9.07 -16.11 -9.04
CA VAL A 681 -9.43 -15.14 -8.00
C VAL A 681 -8.38 -14.03 -7.94
N LEU A 682 -8.58 -12.98 -8.72
CA LEU A 682 -7.66 -11.84 -8.82
C LEU A 682 -7.80 -10.84 -7.66
N ASN A 683 -8.96 -10.78 -7.00
CA ASN A 683 -9.27 -9.76 -5.98
C ASN A 683 -9.04 -8.32 -6.46
N THR A 684 -9.22 -8.06 -7.76
CA THR A 684 -9.10 -6.72 -8.32
C THR A 684 -10.25 -5.87 -7.80
N LEU A 685 -9.96 -4.94 -6.89
CA LEU A 685 -10.97 -4.09 -6.26
C LEU A 685 -11.46 -3.03 -7.25
N THR A 686 -12.75 -2.72 -7.21
CA THR A 686 -13.39 -1.71 -8.06
C THR A 686 -14.29 -0.79 -7.23
N LEU A 687 -14.73 0.33 -7.80
CA LEU A 687 -15.65 1.25 -7.10
C LEU A 687 -17.00 0.61 -6.72
N THR A 688 -17.43 -0.41 -7.47
CA THR A 688 -18.73 -1.08 -7.31
C THR A 688 -18.63 -2.46 -6.64
N GLY A 689 -17.44 -3.04 -6.54
CA GLY A 689 -17.21 -4.30 -5.85
C GLY A 689 -15.83 -4.89 -6.16
N ALA A 690 -15.82 -5.98 -6.91
CA ALA A 690 -14.59 -6.67 -7.31
C ALA A 690 -14.70 -7.19 -8.76
N LEU A 691 -13.55 -7.52 -9.33
CA LEU A 691 -13.41 -8.16 -10.63
C LEU A 691 -12.61 -9.46 -10.46
N HIS A 692 -13.16 -10.56 -10.95
CA HIS A 692 -12.52 -11.88 -11.02
C HIS A 692 -12.53 -12.39 -12.45
N GLU A 693 -11.54 -13.17 -12.81
CA GLU A 693 -11.37 -13.68 -14.17
C GLU A 693 -11.85 -15.13 -14.26
N VAL A 694 -12.56 -15.46 -15.33
CA VAL A 694 -13.05 -16.82 -15.60
C VAL A 694 -12.45 -17.36 -16.89
N SER A 695 -12.06 -18.63 -16.88
CA SER A 695 -11.46 -19.29 -18.06
C SER A 695 -12.48 -19.66 -19.14
N GLY A 696 -13.78 -19.52 -18.87
CA GLY A 696 -14.88 -19.93 -19.75
C GLY A 696 -16.07 -18.98 -19.66
N VAL A 697 -16.89 -18.96 -20.72
CA VAL A 697 -18.12 -18.16 -20.76
C VAL A 697 -19.23 -18.86 -19.97
N LEU A 698 -19.82 -18.15 -19.01
CA LEU A 698 -20.94 -18.64 -18.20
C LEU A 698 -22.27 -18.43 -18.93
N TRP A 699 -22.99 -19.53 -19.18
CA TRP A 699 -24.26 -19.50 -19.92
C TRP A 699 -25.46 -19.57 -18.97
N PRO A 700 -26.38 -18.59 -18.98
CA PRO A 700 -27.60 -18.63 -18.16
C PRO A 700 -28.62 -19.62 -18.72
N ARG A 701 -29.52 -20.12 -17.86
CA ARG A 701 -30.61 -21.06 -18.24
C ARG A 701 -31.57 -20.51 -19.30
N SER A 702 -31.69 -19.18 -19.39
CA SER A 702 -32.60 -18.46 -20.26
C SER A 702 -32.12 -18.37 -21.71
N VAL A 703 -30.85 -18.69 -21.98
CA VAL A 703 -30.25 -18.65 -23.31
C VAL A 703 -30.02 -20.08 -23.78
N ARG A 704 -30.56 -20.39 -24.96
CA ARG A 704 -30.43 -21.71 -25.60
C ARG A 704 -29.94 -21.49 -27.02
N VAL A 705 -28.94 -22.27 -27.42
CA VAL A 705 -28.35 -22.25 -28.74
C VAL A 705 -28.53 -23.64 -29.35
N GLY A 706 -29.48 -23.77 -30.26
CA GLY A 706 -29.78 -25.02 -30.94
C GLY A 706 -29.05 -25.17 -32.28
N ILE A 707 -29.31 -26.28 -32.97
CA ILE A 707 -28.72 -26.59 -34.28
C ILE A 707 -29.08 -25.51 -35.31
N ARG A 708 -30.27 -24.91 -35.21
CA ARG A 708 -30.70 -23.83 -36.09
C ARG A 708 -29.84 -22.59 -35.91
N GLU A 709 -29.64 -22.15 -34.67
CA GLU A 709 -28.86 -20.95 -34.32
C GLU A 709 -27.39 -21.13 -34.72
N LEU A 710 -26.81 -22.30 -34.42
CA LEU A 710 -25.45 -22.65 -34.84
C LEU A 710 -25.32 -22.75 -36.36
N GLY A 711 -26.34 -23.25 -37.06
CA GLY A 711 -26.37 -23.33 -38.52
C GLY A 711 -26.43 -21.95 -39.19
N LEU A 712 -27.16 -20.99 -38.57
CA LEU A 712 -27.17 -19.60 -39.01
C LEU A 712 -25.77 -18.98 -38.81
N ALA A 713 -25.13 -19.21 -37.67
CA ALA A 713 -23.76 -18.77 -37.42
C ALA A 713 -22.73 -19.45 -38.35
N ALA A 714 -23.00 -20.66 -38.82
CA ALA A 714 -22.18 -21.36 -39.81
C ALA A 714 -22.35 -20.83 -41.25
N ASP A 715 -23.09 -19.73 -41.45
CA ASP A 715 -23.43 -19.18 -42.78
C ASP A 715 -24.09 -20.24 -43.68
N ALA A 716 -24.92 -21.12 -43.11
CA ALA A 716 -25.53 -22.26 -43.79
C ALA A 716 -27.04 -22.10 -43.96
N SER A 717 -27.49 -20.87 -44.26
CA SER A 717 -28.92 -20.54 -44.38
C SER A 717 -29.63 -21.36 -45.46
N THR A 718 -28.93 -21.66 -46.55
CA THR A 718 -29.39 -22.51 -47.66
C THR A 718 -29.60 -23.94 -47.19
N MET A 719 -28.63 -24.52 -46.46
CA MET A 719 -28.75 -25.86 -45.92
C MET A 719 -29.92 -25.98 -44.94
N LEU A 720 -30.09 -25.01 -44.04
CA LEU A 720 -31.21 -24.98 -43.11
C LEU A 720 -32.57 -24.95 -43.84
N ARG A 721 -32.70 -24.19 -44.93
CA ARG A 721 -33.91 -24.20 -45.78
C ARG A 721 -34.14 -25.55 -46.46
N LEU A 722 -33.07 -26.22 -46.94
CA LEU A 722 -33.16 -27.54 -47.55
C LEU A 722 -33.61 -28.60 -46.54
N VAL A 723 -33.05 -28.57 -45.33
CA VAL A 723 -33.44 -29.46 -44.22
C VAL A 723 -34.91 -29.27 -43.85
N GLN A 724 -35.37 -28.01 -43.76
CA GLN A 724 -36.78 -27.71 -43.50
C GLN A 724 -37.69 -28.24 -44.62
N ARG A 725 -37.35 -27.98 -45.89
CA ARG A 725 -38.14 -28.41 -47.05
C ARG A 725 -38.14 -29.93 -47.26
N ALA A 726 -37.08 -30.61 -46.84
CA ALA A 726 -36.99 -32.07 -46.82
C ALA A 726 -37.77 -32.72 -45.65
N GLY A 727 -38.38 -31.93 -44.76
CA GLY A 727 -39.18 -32.42 -43.64
C GLY A 727 -38.37 -32.85 -42.42
N PHE A 728 -37.08 -32.48 -42.34
CA PHE A 728 -36.19 -32.82 -41.23
C PHE A 728 -36.07 -31.72 -40.17
N GLU A 729 -37.01 -30.77 -40.11
CA GLU A 729 -37.02 -29.69 -39.10
C GLU A 729 -37.13 -30.20 -37.65
N GLY A 730 -37.54 -31.46 -37.46
CA GLY A 730 -37.60 -32.11 -36.15
C GLY A 730 -36.25 -32.25 -35.44
N ILE A 731 -35.12 -32.10 -36.15
CA ILE A 731 -33.78 -32.13 -35.55
C ILE A 731 -33.52 -30.94 -34.61
N TRP A 732 -34.12 -29.78 -34.88
CA TRP A 732 -33.96 -28.58 -34.06
C TRP A 732 -35.25 -28.16 -33.34
N ASN A 733 -36.44 -28.60 -33.79
CA ASN A 733 -37.71 -28.35 -33.09
C ASN A 733 -37.96 -29.31 -31.91
N GLY A 734 -37.08 -30.30 -31.69
CA GLY A 734 -37.16 -31.24 -30.56
C GLY A 734 -38.21 -32.34 -30.70
N THR A 735 -38.92 -32.42 -31.84
CA THR A 735 -39.88 -33.49 -32.15
C THR A 735 -39.20 -34.81 -32.57
N GLY A 736 -37.89 -34.77 -32.87
CA GLY A 736 -37.11 -35.91 -33.30
C GLY A 736 -37.45 -36.37 -34.72
N ILE A 737 -36.60 -37.21 -35.31
CA ILE A 737 -36.86 -37.87 -36.59
C ILE A 737 -37.52 -39.24 -36.31
N PRO A 738 -38.45 -39.74 -37.15
CA PRO A 738 -39.06 -41.07 -36.97
C PRO A 738 -38.05 -42.20 -36.76
N VAL A 739 -38.25 -43.01 -35.72
CA VAL A 739 -37.32 -44.06 -35.23
C VAL A 739 -36.93 -45.07 -36.32
N GLU A 740 -37.85 -45.42 -37.23
CA GLU A 740 -37.62 -46.35 -38.35
C GLU A 740 -36.47 -45.91 -39.27
N SER A 741 -36.24 -44.61 -39.42
CA SER A 741 -35.15 -44.07 -40.24
C SER A 741 -33.77 -44.19 -39.59
N VAL A 742 -33.72 -44.31 -38.25
CA VAL A 742 -32.49 -44.25 -37.45
C VAL A 742 -32.02 -45.64 -37.00
N VAL A 743 -32.94 -46.56 -36.72
CA VAL A 743 -32.64 -47.96 -36.30
C VAL A 743 -31.82 -48.73 -37.35
N ASN A 744 -31.95 -48.38 -38.63
CA ASN A 744 -31.18 -49.01 -39.70
C ASN A 744 -29.73 -48.48 -39.83
N VAL A 745 -29.35 -47.42 -39.09
CA VAL A 745 -27.99 -46.85 -39.11
C VAL A 745 -27.07 -47.59 -38.12
N TYR A 746 -27.59 -47.96 -36.94
CA TYR A 746 -26.88 -48.74 -35.93
C TYR A 746 -27.74 -49.94 -35.50
N PRO A 747 -27.42 -51.19 -35.90
CA PRO A 747 -28.15 -52.37 -35.43
C PRO A 747 -27.92 -52.57 -33.92
N PRO A 748 -28.93 -53.00 -33.14
CA PRO A 748 -28.77 -53.28 -31.71
C PRO A 748 -27.77 -54.42 -31.49
N LEU A 749 -26.85 -54.25 -30.53
CA LEU A 749 -25.76 -55.19 -30.24
C LEU A 749 -26.16 -56.46 -29.47
N THR A 750 -27.44 -56.77 -29.29
CA THR A 750 -27.89 -57.98 -28.57
C THR A 750 -28.67 -58.94 -29.46
N PRO A 751 -28.11 -60.13 -29.79
CA PRO A 751 -28.84 -61.25 -30.38
C PRO A 751 -29.78 -61.99 -29.40
N SER A 752 -30.09 -61.43 -28.22
CA SER A 752 -30.87 -62.10 -27.17
C SER A 752 -32.30 -61.55 -27.08
N ALA A 753 -33.05 -61.63 -28.19
CA ALA A 753 -34.50 -61.67 -28.15
C ALA A 753 -35.03 -62.70 -29.16
N LYS A 754 -34.33 -63.85 -29.26
CA LYS A 754 -34.96 -65.06 -29.79
C LYS A 754 -35.98 -65.53 -28.76
N TRP A 755 -37.24 -65.39 -29.13
CA TRP A 755 -38.41 -66.13 -28.66
C TRP A 755 -38.04 -67.43 -27.90
N SER A 756 -38.05 -67.40 -26.58
CA SER A 756 -37.98 -68.62 -25.77
C SER A 756 -39.39 -69.13 -25.53
N ASN A 757 -39.87 -69.99 -26.42
CA ASN A 757 -40.87 -70.98 -26.05
C ASN A 757 -40.22 -71.95 -25.05
N GLY A 758 -40.86 -72.20 -23.91
CA GLY A 758 -40.60 -73.42 -23.12
C GLY A 758 -40.28 -73.21 -21.63
N TRP A 759 -41.35 -73.21 -20.83
CA TRP A 759 -41.44 -73.95 -19.56
C TRP A 759 -40.49 -73.55 -18.41
N PHE A 760 -40.92 -72.62 -17.55
CA PHE A 760 -41.04 -72.82 -16.10
C PHE A 760 -42.01 -71.76 -15.55
N GLY A 761 -43.02 -72.22 -14.82
CA GLY A 761 -44.11 -71.40 -14.32
C GLY A 761 -43.73 -70.59 -13.08
N GLY A 762 -44.23 -69.35 -13.03
CA GLY A 762 -44.18 -68.48 -11.88
C GLY A 762 -45.09 -67.28 -12.13
N SER A 763 -46.26 -67.29 -11.49
CA SER A 763 -47.28 -66.24 -11.56
C SER A 763 -46.74 -64.91 -11.04
N GLY A 764 -46.79 -63.87 -11.86
CA GLY A 764 -46.43 -62.49 -11.52
C GLY A 764 -46.95 -61.55 -12.60
N ASN A 765 -48.07 -60.90 -12.31
CA ASN A 765 -48.73 -59.94 -13.18
C ASN A 765 -47.92 -58.63 -13.18
N ASP A 766 -47.03 -58.42 -14.15
CA ASP A 766 -46.46 -57.11 -14.43
C ASP A 766 -46.48 -56.86 -15.94
N GLY A 767 -47.13 -55.77 -16.33
CA GLY A 767 -47.35 -55.42 -17.72
C GLY A 767 -46.01 -55.16 -18.40
N SER A 768 -45.66 -56.00 -19.36
CA SER A 768 -44.51 -55.80 -20.25
C SER A 768 -44.68 -54.50 -21.05
N LYS A 769 -44.27 -53.38 -20.43
CA LYS A 769 -44.03 -52.14 -21.15
C LYS A 769 -42.91 -52.42 -22.14
N LYS A 770 -43.26 -52.29 -23.42
CA LYS A 770 -42.31 -52.16 -24.54
C LYS A 770 -41.14 -51.27 -24.07
N PRO A 771 -39.86 -51.66 -24.29
CA PRO A 771 -38.76 -50.77 -23.97
C PRO A 771 -38.97 -49.42 -24.68
N PRO A 772 -38.77 -48.28 -24.00
CA PRO A 772 -38.89 -46.98 -24.61
C PRO A 772 -37.94 -46.88 -25.81
N ALA A 773 -38.37 -46.22 -26.89
CA ALA A 773 -37.51 -46.02 -28.05
C ALA A 773 -36.25 -45.23 -27.64
N PRO A 774 -35.06 -45.58 -28.15
CA PRO A 774 -33.83 -44.85 -27.85
C PRO A 774 -33.99 -43.37 -28.22
N LYS A 775 -33.59 -42.47 -27.32
CA LYS A 775 -33.52 -41.03 -27.61
C LYS A 775 -32.24 -40.75 -28.40
N TRP A 776 -32.34 -39.93 -29.43
CA TRP A 776 -31.23 -39.58 -30.33
C TRP A 776 -30.91 -38.08 -30.24
N THR A 777 -29.62 -37.74 -30.31
CA THR A 777 -29.15 -36.40 -30.64
C THR A 777 -28.60 -36.38 -32.06
N TYR A 778 -28.50 -35.20 -32.67
CA TYR A 778 -28.14 -35.06 -34.08
C TYR A 778 -27.03 -34.04 -34.24
N THR A 779 -26.05 -34.36 -35.07
CA THR A 779 -25.04 -33.42 -35.55
C THR A 779 -25.27 -33.13 -37.02
N LEU A 780 -25.44 -31.86 -37.36
CA LEU A 780 -25.68 -31.40 -38.72
C LEU A 780 -24.36 -30.95 -39.35
N LEU A 781 -23.98 -31.59 -40.45
CA LEU A 781 -22.92 -31.10 -41.32
C LEU A 781 -23.50 -29.98 -42.19
N CYS A 782 -23.02 -28.76 -41.98
CA CYS A 782 -23.54 -27.54 -42.59
C CYS A 782 -22.55 -27.01 -43.63
N PRO A 783 -22.78 -27.21 -44.93
CA PRO A 783 -22.05 -26.50 -45.96
C PRO A 783 -22.37 -25.01 -45.89
N THR A 784 -21.36 -24.15 -46.02
CA THR A 784 -21.57 -22.70 -46.16
C THR A 784 -22.42 -22.38 -47.40
N ASP A 785 -23.14 -21.26 -47.39
CA ASP A 785 -23.97 -20.81 -48.52
C ASP A 785 -23.18 -20.71 -49.83
N ALA A 786 -21.90 -20.31 -49.76
CA ALA A 786 -20.99 -20.27 -50.90
C ALA A 786 -20.69 -21.66 -51.50
N ALA A 787 -20.76 -22.73 -50.69
CA ALA A 787 -20.52 -24.10 -51.15
C ALA A 787 -21.59 -24.58 -52.14
N PHE A 788 -22.82 -24.06 -52.03
CA PHE A 788 -23.93 -24.39 -52.91
C PHE A 788 -23.83 -23.75 -54.30
N ALA A 789 -22.89 -22.83 -54.54
CA ALA A 789 -22.72 -22.17 -55.84
C ALA A 789 -22.42 -23.14 -57.00
N ARG A 790 -21.89 -24.34 -56.70
CA ARG A 790 -21.58 -25.38 -57.69
C ARG A 790 -22.74 -26.34 -57.95
N ILE A 791 -23.80 -26.28 -57.15
CA ILE A 791 -24.95 -27.18 -57.23
C ILE A 791 -26.12 -26.47 -57.90
N ASN A 792 -26.77 -27.15 -58.84
CA ASN A 792 -28.01 -26.65 -59.44
C ASN A 792 -29.18 -26.84 -58.46
N LEU A 793 -29.36 -25.87 -57.57
CA LEU A 793 -30.41 -25.88 -56.55
C LEU A 793 -31.82 -26.01 -57.14
N THR A 794 -32.09 -25.43 -58.31
CA THR A 794 -33.41 -25.54 -58.96
C THR A 794 -33.74 -27.00 -59.28
N ARG A 795 -32.80 -27.72 -59.88
CA ARG A 795 -32.97 -29.15 -60.18
C ARG A 795 -33.14 -29.99 -58.91
N LEU A 796 -32.39 -29.68 -57.86
CA LEU A 796 -32.48 -30.37 -56.58
C LEU A 796 -33.83 -30.14 -55.88
N LEU A 797 -34.39 -28.93 -55.98
CA LEU A 797 -35.67 -28.58 -55.37
C LEU A 797 -36.89 -29.17 -56.09
N ASP A 798 -36.73 -29.53 -57.37
CA ASP A 798 -37.74 -30.20 -58.19
C ASP A 798 -37.76 -31.73 -57.95
N ASP A 799 -36.62 -32.32 -57.57
CA ASP A 799 -36.49 -33.75 -57.25
C ASP A 799 -36.47 -33.98 -55.73
N HIS A 800 -37.63 -34.33 -55.18
CA HIS A 800 -37.79 -34.55 -53.74
C HIS A 800 -36.91 -35.70 -53.20
N GLU A 801 -36.68 -36.75 -53.99
CA GLU A 801 -35.91 -37.92 -53.54
C GLU A 801 -34.41 -37.57 -53.47
N ALA A 802 -33.90 -36.85 -54.48
CA ALA A 802 -32.54 -36.33 -54.47
C ALA A 802 -32.30 -35.32 -53.33
N LEU A 803 -33.27 -34.45 -53.06
CA LEU A 803 -33.22 -33.50 -51.94
C LEU A 803 -33.13 -34.24 -50.58
N VAL A 804 -33.99 -35.23 -50.36
CA VAL A 804 -34.01 -36.02 -49.12
C VAL A 804 -32.71 -36.81 -48.96
N ALA A 805 -32.18 -37.42 -50.03
CA ALA A 805 -30.92 -38.14 -49.99
C ALA A 805 -29.73 -37.22 -49.63
N LEU A 806 -29.69 -36.01 -50.19
CA LEU A 806 -28.66 -35.02 -49.88
C LEU A 806 -28.71 -34.61 -48.40
N VAL A 807 -29.90 -34.26 -47.90
CA VAL A 807 -30.07 -33.84 -46.50
C VAL A 807 -29.71 -34.98 -45.53
N ARG A 808 -30.11 -36.21 -45.83
CA ARG A 808 -29.75 -37.40 -45.03
C ARG A 808 -28.25 -37.63 -44.94
N GLN A 809 -27.51 -37.37 -46.02
CA GLN A 809 -26.06 -37.49 -46.07
C GLN A 809 -25.34 -36.50 -45.12
N HIS A 810 -26.01 -35.43 -44.71
CA HIS A 810 -25.47 -34.39 -43.83
C HIS A 810 -25.94 -34.48 -42.38
N ILE A 811 -26.84 -35.41 -42.04
CA ILE A 811 -27.34 -35.58 -40.68
C ILE A 811 -26.71 -36.84 -40.07
N VAL A 812 -25.97 -36.65 -38.99
CA VAL A 812 -25.34 -37.72 -38.21
C VAL A 812 -26.17 -37.95 -36.94
N PRO A 813 -26.92 -39.07 -36.83
CA PRO A 813 -27.59 -39.44 -35.59
C PRO A 813 -26.58 -40.02 -34.59
N ILE A 814 -26.71 -39.61 -33.33
CA ILE A 814 -25.89 -40.04 -32.20
C ILE A 814 -26.85 -40.60 -31.12
N PRO A 815 -26.66 -41.84 -30.65
CA PRO A 815 -27.48 -42.39 -29.58
C PRO A 815 -27.12 -41.73 -28.24
N LEU A 816 -28.11 -41.36 -27.42
CA LEU A 816 -27.88 -41.01 -26.02
C LEU A 816 -27.61 -42.31 -25.25
N ALA A 817 -26.43 -42.44 -24.64
CA ALA A 817 -26.07 -43.61 -23.85
C ALA A 817 -27.03 -43.77 -22.64
N GLU A 818 -27.69 -44.92 -22.53
CA GLU A 818 -28.29 -45.39 -21.28
C GLU A 818 -27.28 -46.30 -20.56
N ARG A 819 -27.26 -46.18 -19.23
CA ARG A 819 -26.32 -46.68 -18.20
C ARG A 819 -25.72 -48.10 -18.36
N ASP A 820 -26.20 -48.95 -19.28
CA ASP A 820 -25.77 -50.36 -19.39
C ASP A 820 -25.42 -50.83 -20.81
N GLY A 821 -25.11 -49.93 -21.75
CA GLY A 821 -24.70 -50.36 -23.10
C GLY A 821 -23.92 -49.30 -23.87
N GLY A 822 -22.59 -49.37 -23.80
CA GLY A 822 -21.70 -48.52 -24.59
C GLY A 822 -21.98 -48.70 -26.09
N VAL A 823 -22.38 -47.62 -26.75
CA VAL A 823 -22.32 -47.49 -28.22
C VAL A 823 -21.33 -46.36 -28.50
N GLY A 824 -20.04 -46.68 -28.34
CA GLY A 824 -18.96 -45.90 -28.93
C GLY A 824 -18.99 -46.05 -30.44
N ALA A 825 -18.30 -45.15 -31.14
CA ALA A 825 -17.90 -45.34 -32.53
C ALA A 825 -17.54 -46.82 -32.78
N LYS A 826 -17.83 -47.37 -33.97
CA LYS A 826 -17.30 -48.70 -34.35
C LYS A 826 -15.84 -48.71 -33.95
N ASP A 827 -15.52 -49.51 -32.92
CA ASP A 827 -14.17 -49.59 -32.39
C ASP A 827 -13.22 -49.75 -33.56
N SER A 828 -12.08 -49.05 -33.46
CA SER A 828 -10.91 -49.21 -34.30
C SER A 828 -10.48 -50.68 -34.26
N THR A 829 -11.20 -51.52 -35.01
CA THR A 829 -10.92 -52.93 -35.13
C THR A 829 -9.70 -53.00 -36.03
N SER A 830 -8.58 -53.37 -35.41
CA SER A 830 -7.41 -53.87 -36.12
C SER A 830 -7.90 -54.75 -37.26
N ILE A 831 -7.58 -54.35 -38.48
CA ILE A 831 -7.90 -55.09 -39.68
C ILE A 831 -7.40 -56.52 -39.47
N SER A 832 -8.33 -57.48 -39.39
CA SER A 832 -7.99 -58.91 -39.35
C SER A 832 -7.14 -59.25 -40.57
N TRP A 833 -6.15 -60.12 -40.43
CA TRP A 833 -5.32 -60.57 -41.57
C TRP A 833 -6.17 -61.06 -42.76
N ALA A 834 -7.38 -61.57 -42.52
CA ALA A 834 -8.33 -61.94 -43.57
C ALA A 834 -8.96 -60.72 -44.29
N ASP A 835 -9.31 -59.66 -43.55
CA ASP A 835 -9.79 -58.39 -44.13
C ASP A 835 -8.66 -57.58 -44.79
N TRP A 836 -7.41 -57.73 -44.30
CA TRP A 836 -6.20 -57.20 -44.93
C TRP A 836 -5.87 -57.93 -46.24
N PHE A 837 -6.12 -59.23 -46.31
CA PHE A 837 -5.88 -60.03 -47.52
C PHE A 837 -6.98 -59.79 -48.58
N LEU A 838 -8.24 -59.66 -48.16
CA LEU A 838 -9.36 -59.34 -49.06
C LEU A 838 -9.36 -57.87 -49.52
N SER A 839 -8.93 -56.92 -48.70
CA SER A 839 -8.70 -55.51 -49.09
C SER A 839 -7.52 -55.32 -50.04
N ARG A 840 -6.72 -56.37 -50.28
CA ARG A 840 -5.63 -56.37 -51.29
C ARG A 840 -6.08 -56.86 -52.66
N LEU A 841 -7.25 -57.52 -52.75
CA LEU A 841 -7.85 -58.01 -54.00
C LEU A 841 -8.89 -57.03 -54.60
N ILE A 842 -9.33 -56.05 -53.81
CA ILE A 842 -10.15 -54.91 -54.26
C ILE A 842 -9.27 -53.66 -54.08
N GLN A 843 -8.99 -52.95 -55.17
CA GLN A 843 -7.95 -51.90 -55.24
C GLN A 843 -8.05 -50.85 -54.11
N PRO A 844 -6.90 -50.39 -53.58
CA PRO A 844 -6.84 -49.50 -52.43
C PRO A 844 -7.38 -48.09 -52.72
N GLU A 845 -7.92 -47.50 -51.66
CA GLU A 845 -8.29 -46.10 -51.47
C GLU A 845 -7.10 -45.17 -51.81
N ARG A 846 -6.92 -44.84 -53.09
CA ARG A 846 -5.85 -43.90 -53.54
C ARG A 846 -5.96 -42.49 -52.97
N GLY A 847 -7.07 -42.14 -52.31
CA GLY A 847 -7.29 -40.80 -51.76
C GLY A 847 -6.49 -40.51 -50.48
N ILE A 848 -6.29 -41.51 -49.60
CA ILE A 848 -5.70 -41.29 -48.26
C ILE A 848 -4.18 -41.07 -48.36
N GLU A 849 -3.49 -41.84 -49.19
CA GLU A 849 -2.04 -41.67 -49.43
C GLU A 849 -1.72 -40.36 -50.15
N ASN A 850 -2.58 -39.90 -51.08
CA ASN A 850 -2.38 -38.63 -51.79
C ASN A 850 -2.70 -37.39 -50.93
N LEU A 851 -3.53 -37.53 -49.89
CA LEU A 851 -3.82 -36.48 -48.91
C LEU A 851 -2.68 -36.32 -47.89
N LEU A 852 -2.07 -37.42 -47.48
CA LEU A 852 -0.88 -37.43 -46.60
C LEU A 852 0.38 -36.95 -47.34
N ASN A 853 0.45 -37.13 -48.67
CA ASN A 853 1.59 -36.73 -49.51
C ASN A 853 1.41 -35.37 -50.23
N GLY A 854 0.30 -34.66 -50.02
CA GLY A 854 0.17 -33.24 -50.39
C GLY A 854 -0.07 -32.90 -51.87
N GLU A 855 -0.53 -33.82 -52.72
CA GLU A 855 -0.63 -33.55 -54.17
C GLU A 855 -2.00 -33.02 -54.67
N TYR A 856 -3.07 -32.99 -53.87
CA TYR A 856 -4.37 -32.43 -54.28
C TYR A 856 -4.55 -30.96 -53.89
N ALA A 857 -3.82 -30.07 -54.57
CA ALA A 857 -4.20 -28.65 -54.68
C ALA A 857 -3.48 -27.98 -55.87
N GLN A 858 -4.01 -28.11 -57.08
CA GLN A 858 -3.69 -27.16 -58.17
C GLN A 858 -4.96 -26.66 -58.86
N ALA A 859 -4.94 -25.35 -59.18
CA ALA A 859 -5.96 -24.45 -59.75
C ALA A 859 -6.94 -23.81 -58.73
N SER A 860 -7.03 -22.48 -58.54
CA SER A 860 -6.48 -21.31 -59.26
C SER A 860 -6.47 -20.05 -58.34
N PRO A 861 -5.73 -18.96 -58.66
CA PRO A 861 -5.26 -17.96 -57.69
C PRO A 861 -6.03 -16.63 -57.68
N ARG A 862 -5.87 -15.89 -56.56
CA ARG A 862 -6.01 -14.43 -56.32
C ARG A 862 -7.10 -14.05 -55.31
N ALA A 863 -6.69 -13.89 -54.06
CA ALA A 863 -6.87 -12.67 -53.28
C ALA A 863 -5.88 -12.70 -52.10
N ARG A 864 -4.94 -11.75 -52.05
CA ARG A 864 -4.23 -11.40 -50.82
C ARG A 864 -5.16 -10.50 -49.99
N PRO A 865 -5.08 -10.54 -48.66
CA PRO A 865 -4.38 -9.43 -48.04
C PRO A 865 -3.37 -9.87 -46.97
N HIS A 866 -2.53 -8.89 -46.65
CA HIS A 866 -1.36 -8.93 -45.80
C HIS A 866 -1.72 -8.95 -44.30
N SER A 867 -0.93 -9.65 -43.49
CA SER A 867 -0.34 -9.10 -42.26
C SER A 867 0.71 -10.06 -41.68
N ASN A 868 1.80 -9.46 -41.21
CA ASN A 868 2.93 -10.11 -40.53
C ASN A 868 2.52 -10.46 -39.09
N VAL A 869 2.75 -11.70 -38.64
CA VAL A 869 3.03 -11.98 -37.22
C VAL A 869 4.08 -13.09 -37.14
N VAL A 870 5.03 -12.83 -36.25
CA VAL A 870 6.27 -13.56 -35.93
C VAL A 870 5.97 -14.89 -35.24
N SER A 871 6.77 -15.91 -35.56
CA SER A 871 6.82 -17.20 -34.87
C SER A 871 7.53 -17.08 -33.51
N THR A 872 6.95 -17.61 -32.45
CA THR A 872 7.69 -18.19 -31.30
C THR A 872 6.81 -19.16 -30.53
N GLY A 873 7.34 -20.34 -30.20
CA GLY A 873 6.89 -21.15 -29.06
C GLY A 873 6.07 -22.39 -29.41
N ALA A 874 6.75 -23.51 -29.65
CA ALA A 874 6.14 -24.82 -29.60
C ALA A 874 5.81 -25.18 -28.13
N THR A 875 4.52 -25.33 -27.83
CA THR A 875 4.01 -25.98 -26.61
C THR A 875 2.77 -26.79 -27.00
N VAL A 876 2.87 -28.11 -26.78
CA VAL A 876 1.86 -29.19 -26.68
C VAL A 876 0.45 -28.88 -27.22
N PRO A 877 -0.13 -29.70 -28.13
CA PRO A 877 -1.51 -29.49 -28.60
C PRO A 877 -2.49 -29.62 -27.43
N LEU A 878 -3.33 -28.60 -27.23
CA LEU A 878 -4.50 -28.68 -26.35
C LEU A 878 -5.38 -29.87 -26.75
N GLU A 879 -5.86 -30.64 -25.77
CA GLU A 879 -6.88 -31.67 -25.95
C GLU A 879 -8.12 -31.09 -26.68
N PRO A 880 -8.52 -31.63 -27.83
CA PRO A 880 -9.59 -31.08 -28.66
C PRO A 880 -11.02 -31.48 -28.24
N ASP A 881 -11.25 -31.95 -27.01
CA ASP A 881 -12.41 -32.83 -26.76
C ASP A 881 -13.66 -32.15 -26.15
N ALA A 882 -13.60 -30.91 -25.67
CA ALA A 882 -14.73 -30.33 -24.90
C ALA A 882 -15.89 -29.74 -25.75
N GLU A 883 -15.58 -29.21 -26.92
CA GLU A 883 -16.50 -28.45 -27.80
C GLU A 883 -16.85 -29.17 -29.11
N THR A 884 -16.24 -30.32 -29.39
CA THR A 884 -16.55 -31.11 -30.59
C THR A 884 -17.93 -31.78 -30.47
N PRO A 885 -18.84 -31.58 -31.43
CA PRO A 885 -20.17 -32.21 -31.39
C PRO A 885 -20.14 -33.71 -31.73
N LEU A 886 -18.97 -34.25 -32.07
CA LEU A 886 -18.72 -35.66 -32.36
C LEU A 886 -17.47 -36.12 -31.59
N PRO A 887 -17.45 -37.35 -31.07
CA PRO A 887 -16.28 -37.90 -30.38
C PRO A 887 -15.19 -38.27 -31.39
N LEU A 888 -14.24 -37.36 -31.64
CA LEU A 888 -13.14 -37.51 -32.61
C LEU A 888 -11.84 -37.94 -31.92
N GLN A 889 -11.83 -39.14 -31.32
CA GLN A 889 -10.72 -39.63 -30.46
C GLN A 889 -9.49 -40.17 -31.22
N SER A 890 -9.55 -40.33 -32.54
CA SER A 890 -8.47 -40.90 -33.37
C SER A 890 -8.25 -40.08 -34.64
N SER A 891 -7.06 -40.20 -35.25
CA SER A 891 -6.67 -39.49 -36.48
C SER A 891 -7.60 -39.74 -37.67
N THR A 892 -8.41 -40.80 -37.63
CA THR A 892 -9.50 -41.09 -38.56
C THR A 892 -10.71 -41.66 -37.84
N ALA A 893 -11.88 -41.04 -37.98
CA ALA A 893 -13.13 -41.46 -37.34
C ALA A 893 -14.25 -41.66 -38.38
N ARG A 894 -15.11 -42.67 -38.21
CA ARG A 894 -16.19 -43.00 -39.15
C ARG A 894 -17.54 -42.98 -38.46
N PHE A 895 -18.51 -42.30 -39.08
CA PHE A 895 -19.87 -42.17 -38.56
C PHE A 895 -20.90 -42.54 -39.62
N GLY A 896 -21.98 -43.20 -39.19
CA GLY A 896 -23.14 -43.43 -40.05
C GLY A 896 -24.00 -42.16 -40.14
N THR A 897 -24.42 -41.79 -41.34
CA THR A 897 -25.43 -40.75 -41.56
C THR A 897 -26.82 -41.36 -41.70
N LEU A 898 -27.88 -40.55 -41.77
CA LEU A 898 -29.22 -41.07 -42.10
C LEU A 898 -29.30 -41.70 -43.50
N GLN A 899 -28.30 -41.48 -44.37
CA GLN A 899 -28.24 -42.09 -45.70
C GLN A 899 -27.69 -43.53 -45.67
N THR A 900 -27.06 -43.94 -44.57
CA THR A 900 -26.43 -45.28 -44.40
C THR A 900 -27.43 -46.43 -44.58
N SER A 901 -28.67 -46.23 -44.15
CA SER A 901 -29.75 -47.21 -44.28
C SER A 901 -30.25 -47.39 -45.72
N HIS A 902 -29.92 -46.46 -46.61
CA HIS A 902 -30.37 -46.42 -48.00
C HIS A 902 -29.24 -46.61 -49.02
N SER A 903 -27.97 -46.46 -48.61
CA SER A 903 -26.80 -46.61 -49.47
C SER A 903 -25.62 -47.25 -48.73
N THR A 904 -24.94 -48.20 -49.36
CA THR A 904 -23.68 -48.83 -48.89
C THR A 904 -22.53 -47.84 -48.68
N TYR A 905 -22.65 -46.65 -49.28
CA TYR A 905 -21.69 -45.55 -49.20
C TYR A 905 -22.20 -44.38 -48.33
N GLY A 906 -23.31 -44.52 -47.62
CA GLY A 906 -23.90 -43.43 -46.82
C GLY A 906 -23.08 -43.01 -45.58
N ASP A 907 -22.08 -43.79 -45.17
CA ASP A 907 -21.18 -43.44 -44.08
C ASP A 907 -20.27 -42.25 -44.45
N ILE A 908 -19.87 -41.47 -43.44
CA ILE A 908 -18.88 -40.41 -43.57
C ILE A 908 -17.58 -40.76 -42.82
N VAL A 909 -16.47 -40.25 -43.33
CA VAL A 909 -15.13 -40.46 -42.75
C VAL A 909 -14.52 -39.09 -42.47
N PHE A 910 -14.11 -38.88 -41.22
CA PHE A 910 -13.29 -37.76 -40.78
C PHE A 910 -11.84 -38.18 -40.74
N ALA A 911 -10.94 -37.30 -41.19
CA ALA A 911 -9.50 -37.49 -41.08
C ALA A 911 -8.82 -36.18 -40.65
N HIS A 912 -7.83 -36.28 -39.77
CA HIS A 912 -7.00 -35.16 -39.35
C HIS A 912 -5.85 -34.94 -40.34
N THR A 913 -5.79 -33.78 -40.97
CA THR A 913 -4.83 -33.45 -42.04
C THR A 913 -3.57 -32.70 -41.57
N GLY A 914 -3.16 -32.92 -40.31
CA GLY A 914 -2.00 -32.25 -39.72
C GLY A 914 -2.26 -30.74 -39.58
N ASP A 915 -1.41 -29.91 -40.21
CA ASP A 915 -1.45 -28.43 -40.12
C ASP A 915 -2.73 -27.79 -40.71
N ARG A 916 -3.55 -28.55 -41.46
CA ARG A 916 -4.77 -28.05 -42.13
C ARG A 916 -6.08 -28.42 -41.42
N GLY A 917 -6.02 -29.07 -40.25
CA GLY A 917 -7.18 -29.40 -39.43
C GLY A 917 -7.96 -30.63 -39.91
N TRP A 918 -9.26 -30.71 -39.58
CA TRP A 918 -10.11 -31.85 -39.90
C TRP A 918 -10.72 -31.74 -41.31
N ALA A 919 -10.80 -32.85 -42.02
CA ALA A 919 -11.52 -32.99 -43.27
C ALA A 919 -12.53 -34.14 -43.19
N VAL A 920 -13.64 -34.03 -43.92
CA VAL A 920 -14.72 -35.02 -43.99
C VAL A 920 -15.02 -35.41 -45.43
N THR A 921 -15.27 -36.69 -45.67
CA THR A 921 -15.70 -37.20 -46.98
C THR A 921 -16.79 -38.26 -46.83
N VAL A 922 -17.52 -38.52 -47.91
CA VAL A 922 -18.42 -39.69 -48.02
C VAL A 922 -17.58 -40.93 -48.28
N LYS A 923 -17.91 -42.04 -47.64
CA LYS A 923 -17.19 -43.32 -47.80
C LYS A 923 -17.08 -43.69 -49.28
N GLY A 924 -15.86 -43.88 -49.76
CA GLY A 924 -15.56 -44.26 -51.15
C GLY A 924 -15.52 -43.10 -52.16
N ALA A 925 -15.79 -41.87 -51.74
CA ALA A 925 -15.63 -40.68 -52.56
C ALA A 925 -14.16 -40.21 -52.59
N GLU A 926 -13.73 -39.63 -53.71
CA GLU A 926 -12.37 -39.08 -53.87
C GLU A 926 -12.27 -37.62 -53.37
N GLU A 927 -13.40 -36.93 -53.22
CA GLU A 927 -13.45 -35.52 -52.82
C GLU A 927 -13.60 -35.35 -51.30
N TRP A 928 -12.83 -34.42 -50.73
CA TRP A 928 -12.87 -34.09 -49.30
C TRP A 928 -13.38 -32.67 -49.07
N ALA A 929 -14.21 -32.50 -48.06
CA ALA A 929 -14.67 -31.21 -47.54
C ALA A 929 -13.86 -30.84 -46.29
N GLY A 930 -13.30 -29.65 -46.26
CA GLY A 930 -12.61 -29.12 -45.07
C GLY A 930 -13.62 -28.71 -44.00
N VAL A 931 -13.34 -29.08 -42.74
CA VAL A 931 -14.08 -28.59 -41.57
C VAL A 931 -13.55 -27.20 -41.21
N LYS A 932 -14.43 -26.20 -41.25
CA LYS A 932 -14.08 -24.80 -40.99
C LYS A 932 -14.29 -24.38 -39.53
N ALA A 933 -15.36 -24.88 -38.93
CA ALA A 933 -15.71 -24.60 -37.54
C ALA A 933 -16.70 -25.67 -37.05
N TRP A 934 -16.89 -25.73 -35.74
CA TRP A 934 -17.92 -26.55 -35.11
C TRP A 934 -18.56 -25.79 -33.96
N GLY A 935 -19.73 -26.26 -33.55
CA GLY A 935 -20.45 -25.73 -32.40
C GLY A 935 -21.30 -26.83 -31.77
N LYS A 936 -21.25 -26.90 -30.45
CA LYS A 936 -22.08 -27.78 -29.64
C LYS A 936 -23.36 -27.04 -29.22
N THR A 937 -24.51 -27.72 -29.20
CA THR A 937 -25.75 -27.07 -28.75
C THR A 937 -25.69 -26.77 -27.26
N VAL A 938 -26.18 -25.59 -26.86
CA VAL A 938 -26.29 -25.15 -25.46
C VAL A 938 -27.76 -25.16 -25.04
N GLY A 939 -28.14 -25.96 -24.05
CA GLY A 939 -29.50 -25.91 -23.48
C GLY A 939 -30.62 -26.60 -24.23
N VAL A 940 -30.30 -27.46 -25.20
CA VAL A 940 -31.28 -28.27 -25.94
C VAL A 940 -31.18 -29.72 -25.51
N THR A 941 -31.84 -30.09 -24.41
CA THR A 941 -32.08 -31.50 -24.05
C THR A 941 -33.44 -31.95 -24.60
N PRO A 942 -33.53 -33.05 -25.38
CA PRO A 942 -34.81 -33.60 -25.81
C PRO A 942 -35.53 -34.28 -24.63
N GLY A 943 -36.47 -33.56 -24.02
CA GLY A 943 -37.46 -34.11 -23.08
C GLY A 943 -36.94 -34.41 -21.68
N ALA A 944 -37.50 -33.69 -20.71
CA ALA A 944 -37.27 -33.79 -19.26
C ALA A 944 -37.09 -35.23 -18.71
N ALA A 945 -35.98 -35.46 -18.00
CA ALA A 945 -35.87 -36.24 -16.75
C ALA A 945 -34.38 -36.31 -16.30
N SER A 946 -34.15 -36.02 -15.00
CA SER A 946 -32.96 -36.16 -14.11
C SER A 946 -31.62 -36.65 -14.70
N VAL A 947 -30.52 -35.90 -14.53
CA VAL A 947 -29.66 -35.87 -13.31
C VAL A 947 -29.28 -37.27 -12.83
N TYR A 948 -28.16 -37.82 -13.33
CA TYR A 948 -27.22 -38.64 -12.55
C TYR A 948 -25.80 -38.48 -13.11
N ALA A 949 -24.85 -38.38 -12.20
CA ALA A 949 -23.47 -38.00 -12.40
C ALA A 949 -22.65 -39.03 -13.20
N GLY A 950 -21.73 -38.54 -14.04
CA GLY A 950 -20.52 -39.28 -14.43
C GLY A 950 -20.14 -39.28 -15.91
N GLU A 951 -21.04 -38.99 -16.84
CA GLU A 951 -20.75 -39.10 -18.28
C GLU A 951 -21.26 -37.87 -19.04
N SER A 952 -20.40 -37.29 -19.88
CA SER A 952 -20.74 -36.13 -20.70
C SER A 952 -21.96 -36.44 -21.57
N PRO A 953 -23.10 -35.73 -21.43
CA PRO A 953 -24.24 -35.96 -22.29
C PRO A 953 -23.81 -35.59 -23.71
N LEU A 954 -23.87 -36.56 -24.64
CA LEU A 954 -23.68 -36.35 -26.07
C LEU A 954 -24.79 -35.40 -26.57
N THR A 955 -24.55 -34.10 -26.50
CA THR A 955 -25.41 -33.07 -27.06
C THR A 955 -25.12 -32.95 -28.56
N GLY A 956 -26.17 -32.80 -29.38
CA GLY A 956 -26.01 -32.56 -30.81
C GLY A 956 -25.25 -31.26 -31.12
N GLY A 957 -25.05 -30.97 -32.40
CA GLY A 957 -24.33 -29.77 -32.81
C GLY A 957 -24.29 -29.53 -34.31
N VAL A 958 -23.43 -28.61 -34.71
CA VAL A 958 -23.21 -28.24 -36.10
C VAL A 958 -21.72 -28.32 -36.42
N VAL A 959 -21.38 -28.90 -37.56
CA VAL A 959 -20.04 -28.88 -38.13
C VAL A 959 -20.11 -28.09 -39.43
N GLN A 960 -19.45 -26.94 -39.48
CA GLN A 960 -19.37 -26.12 -40.68
C GLN A 960 -18.35 -26.73 -41.64
N ILE A 961 -18.79 -27.01 -42.86
CA ILE A 961 -17.96 -27.59 -43.93
C ILE A 961 -17.91 -26.67 -45.14
N ASP A 962 -16.82 -26.75 -45.91
CA ASP A 962 -16.57 -25.85 -47.04
C ASP A 962 -17.14 -26.32 -48.39
N ARG A 963 -17.61 -27.56 -48.45
CA ARG A 963 -18.23 -28.21 -49.61
C ARG A 963 -19.47 -28.98 -49.19
N VAL A 964 -20.36 -29.19 -50.15
CA VAL A 964 -21.56 -30.03 -49.96
C VAL A 964 -21.17 -31.50 -50.18
N LEU A 965 -21.61 -32.38 -49.28
CA LEU A 965 -21.40 -33.82 -49.40
C LEU A 965 -22.50 -34.45 -50.27
N GLU A 966 -22.21 -34.65 -51.55
CA GLU A 966 -23.15 -35.30 -52.47
C GLU A 966 -23.24 -36.82 -52.16
N PRO A 967 -24.43 -37.43 -52.21
CA PRO A 967 -24.58 -38.88 -52.04
C PRO A 967 -23.77 -39.63 -53.10
N TYR A 968 -22.78 -40.41 -52.65
CA TYR A 968 -21.90 -41.13 -53.57
C TYR A 968 -22.57 -42.38 -54.12
N SER A 969 -22.50 -42.54 -55.45
CA SER A 969 -22.81 -43.80 -56.13
C SER A 969 -21.67 -44.11 -57.11
N PRO A 970 -21.10 -45.33 -57.08
CA PRO A 970 -20.05 -45.70 -58.01
C PRO A 970 -20.61 -45.71 -59.44
N SER A 971 -19.81 -45.26 -60.40
CA SER A 971 -20.13 -45.41 -61.82
C SER A 971 -20.29 -46.90 -62.17
N TRP A 972 -21.30 -47.25 -62.99
CA TRP A 972 -21.63 -48.63 -63.36
C TRP A 972 -20.41 -49.47 -63.80
N TRP A 973 -19.42 -48.87 -64.46
CA TRP A 973 -18.22 -49.58 -64.89
C TRP A 973 -17.29 -49.95 -63.71
N ARG A 974 -17.18 -49.13 -62.65
CA ARG A 974 -16.39 -49.46 -61.45
C ARG A 974 -17.01 -50.61 -60.65
N GLU A 975 -18.34 -50.74 -60.69
CA GLU A 975 -19.07 -51.77 -59.95
C GLU A 975 -19.05 -53.13 -60.63
N TRP A 976 -19.18 -53.18 -61.97
CA TRP A 976 -19.36 -54.44 -62.70
C TRP A 976 -18.10 -54.98 -63.40
N VAL A 977 -17.07 -54.16 -63.64
CA VAL A 977 -15.84 -54.61 -64.33
C VAL A 977 -15.08 -55.72 -63.57
N PRO A 978 -14.94 -55.69 -62.23
CA PRO A 978 -14.31 -56.80 -61.52
C PRO A 978 -15.10 -58.11 -61.65
N ALA A 979 -16.43 -58.06 -61.57
CA ALA A 979 -17.30 -59.22 -61.74
C ALA A 979 -17.24 -59.78 -63.17
N LEU A 980 -17.22 -58.90 -64.19
CA LEU A 980 -17.01 -59.29 -65.59
C LEU A 980 -15.61 -59.85 -65.82
N GLY A 981 -14.59 -59.31 -65.16
CA GLY A 981 -13.21 -59.80 -65.22
C GLY A 981 -13.03 -61.19 -64.62
N VAL A 982 -13.65 -61.45 -63.46
CA VAL A 982 -13.68 -62.79 -62.83
C VAL A 982 -14.47 -63.78 -63.70
N GLY A 983 -15.59 -63.33 -64.28
CA GLY A 983 -16.35 -64.13 -65.24
C GLY A 983 -15.53 -64.51 -66.48
N ALA A 984 -14.83 -63.55 -67.08
CA ALA A 984 -13.97 -63.78 -68.24
C ALA A 984 -12.76 -64.69 -67.92
N ALA A 985 -12.13 -64.51 -66.76
CA ALA A 985 -11.04 -65.38 -66.29
C ALA A 985 -11.54 -66.81 -66.01
N GLY A 986 -12.74 -66.96 -65.46
CA GLY A 986 -13.39 -68.26 -65.26
C GLY A 986 -13.64 -68.98 -66.58
N VAL A 987 -14.18 -68.28 -67.58
CA VAL A 987 -14.40 -68.83 -68.94
C VAL A 987 -13.08 -69.23 -69.60
N ALA A 988 -12.04 -68.40 -69.49
CA ALA A 988 -10.72 -68.72 -70.03
C ALA A 988 -10.08 -69.95 -69.35
N SER A 989 -10.27 -70.10 -68.04
CA SER A 989 -9.77 -71.24 -67.26
C SER A 989 -10.46 -72.54 -67.65
N ILE A 990 -11.79 -72.50 -67.84
CA ILE A 990 -12.56 -73.63 -68.36
C ILE A 990 -12.11 -73.98 -69.79
N GLY A 991 -11.89 -72.97 -70.63
CA GLY A 991 -11.38 -73.15 -71.98
C GLY A 991 -9.99 -73.82 -72.02
N MET A 992 -9.07 -73.43 -71.15
CA MET A 992 -7.76 -74.07 -71.00
C MET A 992 -7.87 -75.53 -70.54
N LEU A 993 -8.81 -75.83 -69.64
CA LEU A 993 -9.03 -77.19 -69.16
C LEU A 993 -9.55 -78.10 -70.29
N PHE A 994 -10.52 -77.63 -71.07
CA PHE A 994 -11.01 -78.37 -72.24
C PHE A 994 -9.94 -78.51 -73.34
N TRP A 995 -9.12 -77.47 -73.56
CA TRP A 995 -7.98 -77.55 -74.48
C TRP A 995 -6.95 -78.60 -74.03
N GLY A 996 -6.67 -78.68 -72.73
CA GLY A 996 -5.81 -79.72 -72.14
C GLY A 996 -6.37 -81.14 -72.32
N VAL A 997 -7.68 -81.34 -72.17
CA VAL A 997 -8.34 -82.64 -72.41
C VAL A 997 -8.21 -83.07 -73.87
N VAL A 998 -8.43 -82.15 -74.81
CA VAL A 998 -8.28 -82.42 -76.26
C VAL A 998 -6.82 -82.70 -76.64
N TRP A 999 -5.87 -82.05 -75.98
CA TRP A 999 -4.44 -82.29 -76.19
C TRP A 999 -4.01 -83.67 -75.71
N VAL A 1000 -4.52 -84.13 -74.56
CA VAL A 1000 -4.27 -85.49 -74.04
C VAL A 1000 -4.89 -86.55 -74.94
N TRP A 1001 -6.11 -86.36 -75.44
CA TRP A 1001 -6.76 -87.29 -76.36
C TRP A 1001 -6.06 -87.43 -77.71
N LYS A 1002 -5.35 -86.40 -78.19
CA LYS A 1002 -4.55 -86.49 -79.43
C LYS A 1002 -3.24 -87.26 -79.26
N ARG A 1003 -2.79 -87.50 -78.03
CA ARG A 1003 -1.53 -88.22 -77.73
C ARG A 1003 -1.70 -89.74 -77.77
N ASP A 1004 -2.92 -90.26 -77.58
CA ASP A 1004 -3.21 -91.70 -77.47
C ASP A 1004 -3.64 -92.38 -78.79
N VAL A 1005 -3.52 -91.73 -79.96
CA VAL A 1005 -3.94 -92.29 -81.28
C VAL A 1005 -2.76 -92.67 -82.18
N GLN A 1006 -1.56 -92.88 -81.62
CA GLN A 1006 -0.41 -93.40 -82.38
C GLN A 1006 0.30 -94.55 -81.64
N GLU A 1007 -0.32 -95.73 -81.61
CA GLU A 1007 0.32 -97.07 -81.52
C GLU A 1007 -0.82 -98.10 -81.66
N ALA A 1008 -1.02 -98.69 -82.85
CA ALA A 1008 -0.54 -100.04 -83.23
C ALA A 1008 -1.59 -101.13 -82.91
N THR A 1009 -2.04 -102.06 -83.76
CA THR A 1009 -1.82 -102.40 -85.19
C THR A 1009 -2.93 -103.38 -85.58
N TYR A 1010 -3.43 -103.27 -86.82
CA TYR A 1010 -4.25 -104.26 -87.52
C TYR A 1010 -3.43 -105.52 -87.84
N GLU A 1011 -3.99 -106.72 -87.75
CA GLU A 1011 -3.72 -107.79 -88.72
C GLU A 1011 -5.03 -108.46 -89.19
N PRO A 1012 -5.22 -108.68 -90.51
CA PRO A 1012 -6.44 -109.23 -91.12
C PRO A 1012 -6.28 -110.68 -91.64
N ALA A 1013 -7.42 -111.24 -92.12
CA ALA A 1013 -7.58 -112.35 -93.08
C ALA A 1013 -8.06 -113.72 -92.54
N ASN A 1014 -9.38 -113.94 -92.70
CA ASN A 1014 -10.12 -115.05 -93.31
C ASN A 1014 -9.76 -116.53 -93.10
N GLY A 1015 -10.82 -117.34 -92.97
CA GLY A 1015 -10.90 -118.80 -93.19
C GLY A 1015 -11.59 -119.48 -92.00
N ASP A 1016 -12.93 -119.56 -91.99
CA ASP A 1016 -13.78 -120.63 -92.55
C ASP A 1016 -13.80 -121.92 -91.71
N GLU A 1017 -15.01 -122.49 -91.67
CA GLU A 1017 -15.42 -123.88 -91.40
C GLU A 1017 -16.16 -124.21 -90.07
N ASP A 1018 -17.35 -124.76 -90.34
CA ASP A 1018 -18.39 -125.42 -89.56
C ASP A 1018 -17.94 -126.31 -88.37
N GLU A 1019 -18.61 -126.15 -87.22
CA GLU A 1019 -19.48 -127.13 -86.52
C GLU A 1019 -20.04 -126.57 -85.20
#